data_AF-A0A841NM44-F1
#
_entry.id   AF-A0A841NM44-F1
#
_cell.length_a   1.000
_cell.length_b   1.000
_cell.length_c   1.000
_cell.angle_alpha   90.00
_cell.angle_beta   90.00
_cell.angle_gamma   90.00
#
_symmetry.space_group_name_H-M   'P 1'
#
loop_
_entity.id
_entity.type
_entity.pdbx_description
1 polymer ?
#
loop_
_entity_poly.entity_id
_entity_poly.type
_entity_poly.pdbx_seq_one_letter_code
_entity_poly.pdbx_strand_id
1 'polypeptide(L)'
;MHTTDPVNRYKVFSAEDLPEIISDEHLTVEIYGRNITWEILELNGNLLIRGEGCHFPNLVKVSGSLSVDAGNCSLPSLRTVEENFTLHCPAELDKLRTVKGHFKCIVDYNFKHLETIGGSISLKKANVIARGKKLTLIKNVISVRFQYEVEFLPETGIFNVDIFGDNIMIPHHIIYGKINVYGKNVSFPHLESLQGMINMECRDKNGHYFTHDFPNLKKIKGHLRFERTKASFPVLQEITGNITLGKGCYADFPLLETSGSISVNYDSGVRFPVLKNVEGNIVNQGETCNFISLEKVKGTYRTYNTIAPRLQEVGNLLMHTSIEFEHLKRINGKLENAFKVNFKSLEYVNYLGDEKLRGSRFPSLKEINFYLYNEEDHFEHLAKNVYFRVNGRMYLSKDKLIISRVPFKYVVHQQNYSIRKLVSILKLRHSSFLNFMTREYEREWAKFETPFFTKILKKIEKLWDVVETIKFEEFFESDDRNFRFFCFNYIGVGNLMKHFEAEKINEEEIELNYNEYDQNGNKIQVKRINRYELYEIENTKLGINVWRDTDKYSYAVKCWCPSTEKEHWLWVEQEYKGNALTAIASTFRIHENIIPFIKCLKRQGDLLICELEREVKPRGFPRALTASEYFNLLEVET
;
A
#
# COMPACT_ATOMS: atom_id res chain seq x y z
N MET A 1 -6.65 14.13 -3.66
CA MET A 1 -6.62 15.47 -3.06
C MET A 1 -7.58 15.44 -1.88
N HIS A 2 -7.06 15.62 -0.67
CA HIS A 2 -7.82 15.54 0.57
C HIS A 2 -8.60 16.83 0.78
N THR A 3 -9.93 16.77 0.78
CA THR A 3 -10.76 17.85 1.32
C THR A 3 -11.62 17.23 2.41
N THR A 4 -11.00 16.82 3.52
CA THR A 4 -11.59 17.23 4.80
C THR A 4 -11.52 18.75 4.78
N ASP A 5 -12.58 19.47 5.14
CA ASP A 5 -12.39 20.88 5.49
C ASP A 5 -11.14 20.94 6.38
N PRO A 6 -10.10 21.69 5.97
CA PRO A 6 -8.82 21.60 6.62
C PRO A 6 -9.04 21.98 8.07
N VAL A 7 -8.89 21.01 8.98
CA VAL A 7 -8.72 21.32 10.39
C VAL A 7 -7.55 22.28 10.43
N ASN A 8 -7.83 23.54 10.74
CA ASN A 8 -6.82 24.57 10.80
C ASN A 8 -5.91 24.23 11.98
N ARG A 9 -4.78 23.59 11.69
CA ARG A 9 -3.82 23.14 12.71
C ARG A 9 -2.75 24.20 12.91
N TYR A 10 -2.79 24.83 14.07
CA TYR A 10 -1.76 25.76 14.52
C TYR A 10 -0.77 25.02 15.40
N LYS A 11 0.49 24.97 14.98
CA LYS A 11 1.58 24.42 15.78
C LYS A 11 2.34 25.57 16.40
N VAL A 12 2.37 25.60 17.72
CA VAL A 12 2.95 26.69 18.50
C VAL A 12 4.27 26.21 19.09
N PHE A 13 5.39 26.75 18.61
CA PHE A 13 6.73 26.42 19.12
C PHE A 13 7.27 27.51 20.06
N SER A 14 6.71 28.71 19.98
CA SER A 14 7.01 29.88 20.81
C SER A 14 5.74 30.71 21.06
N ALA A 15 5.80 31.69 21.97
CA ALA A 15 4.64 32.55 22.26
C ALA A 15 4.19 33.40 21.05
N GLU A 16 5.10 33.68 20.11
CA GLU A 16 4.82 34.44 18.88
C GLU A 16 3.94 33.65 17.89
N ASP A 17 3.88 32.32 18.01
CA ASP A 17 3.08 31.45 17.15
C ASP A 17 1.61 31.34 17.61
N LEU A 18 1.25 32.01 18.73
CA LEU A 18 -0.09 31.93 19.30
C LEU A 18 -1.11 32.65 18.40
N PRO A 19 -2.25 32.03 18.07
CA PRO A 19 -3.25 32.66 17.20
C PRO A 19 -3.97 33.81 17.92
N GLU A 20 -4.10 34.95 17.22
CA GLU A 20 -4.77 36.16 17.72
C GLU A 20 -6.31 36.07 17.70
N ILE A 21 -6.89 35.25 16.79
CA ILE A 21 -8.34 35.09 16.62
C ILE A 21 -8.71 33.60 16.70
N ILE A 22 -9.67 33.29 17.57
CA ILE A 22 -10.12 31.92 17.89
C ILE A 22 -11.63 31.83 17.68
N SER A 23 -12.09 31.94 16.43
CA SER A 23 -13.52 31.96 16.10
C SER A 23 -13.98 30.83 15.17
N ASP A 24 -13.15 29.80 14.96
CA ASP A 24 -13.40 28.70 14.01
C ASP A 24 -13.65 27.38 14.75
N GLU A 25 -14.84 26.78 14.58
CA GLU A 25 -15.22 25.50 15.19
C GLU A 25 -14.37 24.30 14.72
N HIS A 26 -13.55 24.46 13.67
CA HIS A 26 -12.65 23.42 13.13
C HIS A 26 -11.15 23.66 13.46
N LEU A 27 -10.85 24.54 14.42
CA LEU A 27 -9.48 24.86 14.87
C LEU A 27 -8.86 23.74 15.71
N THR A 28 -7.56 23.49 15.55
CA THR A 28 -6.75 22.67 16.47
C THR A 28 -5.42 23.35 16.77
N VAL A 29 -5.17 23.64 18.04
CA VAL A 29 -3.93 24.26 18.51
C VAL A 29 -3.06 23.21 19.20
N GLU A 30 -1.85 22.99 18.69
CA GLU A 30 -0.85 22.07 19.23
C GLU A 30 0.33 22.88 19.77
N ILE A 31 0.49 22.94 21.09
CA ILE A 31 1.59 23.66 21.74
C ILE A 31 2.76 22.71 21.99
N TYR A 32 3.89 22.95 21.31
CA TYR A 32 5.15 22.23 21.49
C TYR A 32 6.17 23.02 22.30
N GLY A 33 6.10 24.35 22.29
CA GLY A 33 7.01 25.21 23.04
C GLY A 33 6.84 25.06 24.55
N ARG A 34 7.95 25.18 25.29
CA ARG A 34 7.96 25.11 26.76
C ARG A 34 7.62 26.47 27.37
N ASN A 35 7.02 26.47 28.56
CA ASN A 35 6.73 27.66 29.35
C ASN A 35 5.88 28.71 28.62
N ILE A 36 5.06 28.30 27.66
CA ILE A 36 4.16 29.21 26.94
C ILE A 36 3.02 29.62 27.86
N THR A 37 2.79 30.92 27.98
CA THR A 37 1.63 31.48 28.66
C THR A 37 0.65 32.01 27.63
N TRP A 38 -0.62 31.59 27.72
CA TRP A 38 -1.66 32.05 26.81
C TRP A 38 -2.91 32.49 27.57
N GLU A 39 -3.21 33.79 27.49
CA GLU A 39 -4.27 34.45 28.29
C GLU A 39 -5.66 34.37 27.65
N ILE A 40 -6.00 33.24 27.03
CA ILE A 40 -7.32 33.07 26.40
C ILE A 40 -8.41 32.79 27.44
N LEU A 41 -9.63 33.26 27.18
CA LEU A 41 -10.80 32.99 28.02
C LEU A 41 -11.53 31.70 27.61
N GLU A 42 -11.77 31.52 26.31
CA GLU A 42 -12.41 30.33 25.74
C GLU A 42 -11.68 29.93 24.46
N LEU A 43 -11.59 28.62 24.21
CA LEU A 43 -11.08 28.08 22.96
C LEU A 43 -12.22 27.45 22.17
N ASN A 44 -12.58 28.05 21.03
CA ASN A 44 -13.45 27.40 20.05
C ASN A 44 -12.60 26.47 19.16
N GLY A 45 -12.41 25.21 19.58
CA GLY A 45 -11.57 24.23 18.88
C GLY A 45 -10.85 23.27 19.83
N ASN A 46 -9.92 22.47 19.28
CA ASN A 46 -9.13 21.49 20.04
C ASN A 46 -7.84 22.12 20.60
N LEU A 47 -7.43 21.68 21.80
CA LEU A 47 -6.18 22.07 22.44
C LEU A 47 -5.32 20.85 22.76
N LEU A 48 -4.10 20.79 22.23
CA LEU A 48 -3.11 19.76 22.55
C LEU A 48 -1.87 20.43 23.14
N ILE A 49 -1.54 20.11 24.38
CA ILE A 49 -0.41 20.68 25.10
C ILE A 49 0.68 19.62 25.18
N ARG A 50 1.73 19.77 24.39
CA ARG A 50 2.90 18.88 24.29
C ARG A 50 4.19 19.53 24.82
N GLY A 51 4.17 20.83 25.07
CA GLY A 51 5.25 21.57 25.72
C GLY A 51 5.11 21.58 27.25
N GLU A 52 6.21 21.37 27.95
CA GLU A 52 6.25 21.38 29.41
C GLU A 52 6.07 22.80 29.98
N GLY A 53 5.39 22.94 31.12
CA GLY A 53 5.32 24.21 31.84
C GLY A 53 4.36 25.24 31.23
N CYS A 54 3.42 24.84 30.37
CA CYS A 54 2.50 25.81 29.74
C CYS A 54 1.42 26.31 30.71
N HIS A 55 1.07 27.59 30.65
CA HIS A 55 0.14 28.26 31.57
C HIS A 55 -1.04 28.91 30.82
N PHE A 56 -2.26 28.62 31.28
CA PHE A 56 -3.51 29.14 30.73
C PHE A 56 -4.37 29.73 31.86
N PRO A 57 -3.99 30.90 32.40
CA PRO A 57 -4.56 31.41 33.66
C PRO A 57 -6.06 31.69 33.56
N ASN A 58 -6.53 32.10 32.38
CA ASN A 58 -7.88 32.60 32.17
C ASN A 58 -8.79 31.62 31.40
N LEU A 59 -8.28 30.48 30.93
CA LEU A 59 -9.04 29.58 30.08
C LEU A 59 -10.13 28.88 30.90
N VAL A 60 -11.40 29.15 30.59
CA VAL A 60 -12.59 28.64 31.30
C VAL A 60 -13.25 27.49 30.53
N LYS A 61 -13.20 27.50 29.20
CA LYS A 61 -13.90 26.52 28.35
C LYS A 61 -13.11 26.14 27.10
N VAL A 62 -13.12 24.85 26.75
CA VAL A 62 -12.67 24.33 25.45
C VAL A 62 -13.88 23.70 24.75
N SER A 63 -14.28 24.26 23.60
CA SER A 63 -15.41 23.76 22.79
C SER A 63 -15.08 22.46 22.04
N GLY A 64 -13.80 22.18 21.80
CA GLY A 64 -13.34 20.91 21.24
C GLY A 64 -12.74 19.98 22.30
N SER A 65 -11.81 19.13 21.85
CA SER A 65 -11.08 18.18 22.68
C SER A 65 -9.83 18.81 23.33
N LEU A 66 -9.52 18.42 24.56
CA LEU A 66 -8.31 18.82 25.31
C LEU A 66 -7.40 17.61 25.55
N SER A 67 -6.12 17.71 25.17
CA SER A 67 -5.07 16.75 25.51
C SER A 67 -3.91 17.42 26.21
N VAL A 68 -3.54 16.94 27.39
CA VAL A 68 -2.35 17.38 28.13
C VAL A 68 -1.33 16.26 28.13
N ASP A 69 -0.34 16.40 27.26
CA ASP A 69 0.70 15.40 26.95
C ASP A 69 2.06 15.73 27.60
N ALA A 70 2.19 16.85 28.30
CA ALA A 70 3.42 17.29 28.97
C ALA A 70 3.16 17.75 30.42
N GLY A 71 4.18 17.63 31.27
CA GLY A 71 4.09 17.93 32.70
C GLY A 71 4.09 19.42 33.02
N ASN A 72 3.81 19.73 34.28
CA ASN A 72 3.88 21.08 34.86
C ASN A 72 2.98 22.11 34.16
N CYS A 73 1.93 21.67 33.47
CA CYS A 73 0.99 22.59 32.82
C CYS A 73 -0.03 23.12 33.85
N SER A 74 -0.46 24.37 33.71
CA SER A 74 -1.42 25.01 34.62
C SER A 74 -2.62 25.58 33.87
N LEU A 75 -3.83 25.10 34.22
CA LEU A 75 -5.12 25.52 33.67
C LEU A 75 -6.13 25.76 34.82
N PRO A 76 -5.84 26.70 35.73
CA PRO A 76 -6.52 26.82 37.03
C PRO A 76 -7.97 27.29 36.93
N SER A 77 -8.35 27.88 35.80
CA SER A 77 -9.69 28.42 35.55
C SER A 77 -10.60 27.52 34.73
N LEU A 78 -10.08 26.43 34.17
CA LEU A 78 -10.81 25.57 33.23
C LEU A 78 -11.97 24.87 33.95
N ARG A 79 -13.19 25.01 33.42
CA ARG A 79 -14.41 24.41 33.97
C ARG A 79 -15.01 23.34 33.07
N THR A 80 -14.94 23.52 31.75
CA THR A 80 -15.67 22.68 30.79
C THR A 80 -14.83 22.29 29.60
N VAL A 81 -14.86 21.00 29.25
CA VAL A 81 -14.41 20.45 27.95
C VAL A 81 -15.64 19.85 27.25
N GLU A 82 -16.00 20.39 26.10
CA GLU A 82 -17.22 20.04 25.37
C GLU A 82 -17.07 18.75 24.54
N GLU A 83 -15.85 18.31 24.23
CA GLU A 83 -15.59 17.00 23.61
C GLU A 83 -14.72 16.12 24.52
N ASN A 84 -13.64 15.53 23.98
CA ASN A 84 -12.83 14.53 24.67
C ASN A 84 -11.76 15.19 25.54
N PHE A 85 -11.46 14.57 26.67
CA PHE A 85 -10.41 14.98 27.59
C PHE A 85 -9.36 13.88 27.73
N THR A 86 -8.08 14.23 27.60
CA THR A 86 -6.94 13.34 27.82
C THR A 86 -5.91 13.98 28.74
N LEU A 87 -5.55 13.27 29.81
CA LEU A 87 -4.48 13.65 30.73
C LEU A 87 -3.40 12.56 30.75
N HIS A 88 -2.22 12.87 30.21
CA HIS A 88 -1.06 11.99 30.20
C HIS A 88 0.05 12.39 31.18
N CYS A 89 0.05 13.64 31.64
CA CYS A 89 0.99 14.15 32.64
C CYS A 89 0.25 14.99 33.69
N PRO A 90 0.80 15.16 34.91
CA PRO A 90 0.21 16.03 35.91
C PRO A 90 0.09 17.48 35.43
N ALA A 91 -1.05 18.11 35.75
CA ALA A 91 -1.35 19.50 35.45
C ALA A 91 -2.22 20.11 36.56
N GLU A 92 -2.35 21.43 36.62
CA GLU A 92 -3.29 22.11 37.51
C GLU A 92 -4.66 22.26 36.82
N LEU A 93 -5.67 21.52 37.30
CA LEU A 93 -7.02 21.47 36.71
C LEU A 93 -8.10 21.56 37.80
N ASP A 94 -7.83 22.33 38.85
CA ASP A 94 -8.60 22.32 40.10
C ASP A 94 -10.09 22.62 39.90
N LYS A 95 -10.44 23.46 38.92
CA LYS A 95 -11.82 23.92 38.67
C LYS A 95 -12.58 23.12 37.60
N LEU A 96 -11.99 22.06 37.03
CA LEU A 96 -12.66 21.28 35.98
C LEU A 96 -13.90 20.60 36.54
N ARG A 97 -15.07 20.89 35.96
CA ARG A 97 -16.38 20.35 36.38
C ARG A 97 -17.01 19.40 35.39
N THR A 98 -16.86 19.65 34.10
CA THR A 98 -17.60 18.93 33.05
C THR A 98 -16.69 18.52 31.91
N VAL A 99 -16.76 17.24 31.53
CA VAL A 99 -16.23 16.69 30.28
C VAL A 99 -17.39 16.00 29.56
N LYS A 100 -17.84 16.51 28.41
CA LYS A 100 -19.01 15.92 27.73
C LYS A 100 -18.66 14.69 26.87
N GLY A 101 -17.43 14.57 26.38
CA GLY A 101 -16.95 13.44 25.58
C GLY A 101 -16.14 12.41 26.39
N HIS A 102 -15.31 11.63 25.70
CA HIS A 102 -14.50 10.57 26.32
C HIS A 102 -13.48 11.14 27.31
N PHE A 103 -13.34 10.47 28.45
CA PHE A 103 -12.40 10.85 29.50
C PHE A 103 -11.28 9.84 29.59
N LYS A 104 -10.04 10.27 29.34
CA LYS A 104 -8.85 9.44 29.47
C LYS A 104 -7.88 10.09 30.44
N CYS A 105 -7.49 9.37 31.47
CA CYS A 105 -6.49 9.84 32.42
C CYS A 105 -5.56 8.68 32.74
N ILE A 106 -4.26 8.79 32.45
CA ILE A 106 -3.31 7.69 32.64
C ILE A 106 -2.30 7.97 33.76
N VAL A 107 -2.56 9.01 34.56
CA VAL A 107 -1.77 9.42 35.72
C VAL A 107 -2.68 9.52 36.94
N ASP A 108 -2.12 9.28 38.12
CA ASP A 108 -2.83 9.46 39.38
C ASP A 108 -3.22 10.93 39.54
N TYR A 109 -4.51 11.19 39.77
CA TYR A 109 -5.01 12.56 39.78
C TYR A 109 -6.28 12.71 40.61
N ASN A 110 -6.41 13.82 41.34
CA ASN A 110 -7.60 14.13 42.13
C ASN A 110 -8.33 15.36 41.57
N PHE A 111 -9.38 15.13 40.78
CA PHE A 111 -10.27 16.17 40.29
C PHE A 111 -11.25 16.59 41.39
N LYS A 112 -10.92 17.66 42.12
CA LYS A 112 -11.69 18.17 43.25
C LYS A 112 -13.14 18.47 42.89
N HIS A 113 -13.38 19.01 41.69
CA HIS A 113 -14.69 19.54 41.27
C HIS A 113 -15.30 18.86 40.04
N LEU A 114 -14.74 17.75 39.55
CA LEU A 114 -15.27 17.07 38.36
C LEU A 114 -16.60 16.38 38.69
N GLU A 115 -17.70 16.93 38.15
CA GLU A 115 -19.08 16.52 38.40
C GLU A 115 -19.61 15.59 37.31
N THR A 116 -19.32 15.90 36.04
CA THR A 116 -19.94 15.24 34.89
C THR A 116 -18.89 14.75 33.90
N ILE A 117 -18.92 13.45 33.58
CA ILE A 117 -18.19 12.85 32.47
C ILE A 117 -19.22 12.18 31.56
N GLY A 118 -19.26 12.58 30.29
CA GLY A 118 -20.23 12.06 29.35
C GLY A 118 -19.79 10.80 28.57
N GLY A 119 -18.55 10.77 28.10
CA GLY A 119 -18.06 9.62 27.33
C GLY A 119 -17.53 8.49 28.21
N SER A 120 -16.91 7.50 27.56
CA SER A 120 -16.23 6.41 28.27
C SER A 120 -15.06 6.91 29.11
N ILE A 121 -14.84 6.27 30.26
CA ILE A 121 -13.71 6.53 31.15
C ILE A 121 -12.60 5.51 30.88
N SER A 122 -11.38 5.96 30.61
CA SER A 122 -10.19 5.14 30.37
C SER A 122 -9.04 5.55 31.29
N LEU A 123 -8.67 4.68 32.25
CA LEU A 123 -7.77 5.05 33.34
C LEU A 123 -6.34 4.46 33.26
N LYS A 124 -6.05 3.52 32.35
CA LYS A 124 -4.75 2.79 32.24
C LYS A 124 -4.03 2.50 33.59
N LYS A 125 -4.75 1.94 34.58
CA LYS A 125 -4.25 1.61 35.94
C LYS A 125 -3.97 2.81 36.87
N ALA A 126 -4.26 4.04 36.47
CA ALA A 126 -4.15 5.21 37.33
C ALA A 126 -5.24 5.24 38.43
N ASN A 127 -4.86 5.72 39.60
CA ASN A 127 -5.75 6.04 40.70
C ASN A 127 -6.30 7.46 40.54
N VAL A 128 -7.43 7.57 39.85
CA VAL A 128 -8.09 8.85 39.61
C VAL A 128 -9.26 9.02 40.56
N ILE A 129 -9.32 10.15 41.25
CA ILE A 129 -10.40 10.50 42.19
C ILE A 129 -11.14 11.70 41.60
N ALA A 130 -12.47 11.66 41.59
CA ALA A 130 -13.32 12.79 41.27
C ALA A 130 -14.28 13.04 42.44
N ARG A 131 -14.28 14.26 42.99
CA ARG A 131 -15.13 14.64 44.15
C ARG A 131 -15.06 13.65 45.31
N GLY A 132 -13.84 13.21 45.66
CA GLY A 132 -13.60 12.27 46.76
C GLY A 132 -13.99 10.81 46.47
N LYS A 133 -14.47 10.49 45.27
CA LYS A 133 -14.76 9.11 44.84
C LYS A 133 -13.75 8.64 43.81
N LYS A 134 -13.24 7.42 43.97
CA LYS A 134 -12.37 6.80 42.97
C LYS A 134 -13.15 6.59 41.68
N LEU A 135 -12.70 7.18 40.58
CA LEU A 135 -13.19 6.87 39.25
C LEU A 135 -12.81 5.42 38.94
N THR A 136 -13.79 4.63 38.53
CA THR A 136 -13.59 3.30 37.99
C THR A 136 -13.69 3.36 36.46
N LEU A 137 -13.19 2.33 35.79
CA LEU A 137 -13.28 2.21 34.34
C LEU A 137 -14.75 1.96 33.98
N ILE A 138 -15.51 3.04 33.77
CA ILE A 138 -16.92 2.95 33.42
C ILE A 138 -17.02 2.69 31.92
N LYS A 139 -17.06 1.41 31.57
CA LYS A 139 -17.80 0.89 30.41
C LYS A 139 -19.25 0.60 30.81
N ASN A 140 -19.95 1.50 31.51
CA ASN A 140 -21.36 1.24 31.80
C ASN A 140 -22.15 1.42 30.51
N VAL A 141 -22.24 0.31 29.77
CA VAL A 141 -23.28 0.09 28.80
C VAL A 141 -24.52 -0.27 29.59
N ILE A 142 -25.49 0.64 29.60
CA ILE A 142 -26.74 0.43 30.32
C ILE A 142 -27.51 -0.64 29.56
N SER A 143 -27.82 -1.74 30.24
CA SER A 143 -28.61 -2.82 29.63
C SER A 143 -30.08 -2.54 29.85
N VAL A 144 -30.87 -2.55 28.78
CA VAL A 144 -32.32 -2.38 28.81
C VAL A 144 -32.98 -3.65 28.29
N ARG A 145 -33.69 -4.36 29.17
CA ARG A 145 -34.48 -5.58 28.92
C ARG A 145 -35.98 -5.28 28.97
N PHE A 146 -36.40 -4.27 29.72
CA PHE A 146 -37.80 -3.89 29.91
C PHE A 146 -37.99 -2.38 29.79
N GLN A 147 -39.20 -1.93 29.41
CA GLN A 147 -39.50 -0.52 29.17
C GLN A 147 -39.25 0.37 30.40
N TYR A 148 -39.55 -0.11 31.61
CA TYR A 148 -39.33 0.68 32.83
C TYR A 148 -37.84 0.98 33.09
N GLU A 149 -36.91 0.19 32.54
CA GLU A 149 -35.48 0.43 32.72
C GLU A 149 -34.98 1.64 31.90
N VAL A 150 -35.78 2.10 30.93
CA VAL A 150 -35.50 3.32 30.16
C VAL A 150 -35.51 4.56 31.06
N GLU A 151 -36.30 4.56 32.14
CA GLU A 151 -36.35 5.65 33.13
C GLU A 151 -35.01 5.84 33.86
N PHE A 152 -34.13 4.84 33.85
CA PHE A 152 -32.79 4.92 34.43
C PHE A 152 -31.73 5.44 33.47
N LEU A 153 -32.08 5.69 32.20
CA LEU A 153 -31.15 6.30 31.24
C LEU A 153 -30.95 7.78 31.57
N PRO A 154 -29.71 8.31 31.54
CA PRO A 154 -29.45 9.71 31.78
C PRO A 154 -30.28 10.63 30.86
N GLU A 155 -31.04 11.55 31.44
CA GLU A 155 -31.84 12.54 30.70
C GLU A 155 -30.99 13.38 29.74
N THR A 156 -29.71 13.57 30.06
CA THR A 156 -28.73 14.30 29.23
C THR A 156 -28.49 13.66 27.87
N GLY A 157 -28.93 12.41 27.64
CA GLY A 157 -28.68 11.67 26.41
C GLY A 157 -27.27 11.09 26.32
N ILE A 158 -26.48 11.23 27.38
CA ILE A 158 -25.08 10.84 27.36
C ILE A 158 -24.89 9.46 28.00
N PHE A 159 -24.85 8.42 27.18
CA PHE A 159 -24.70 7.04 27.62
C PHE A 159 -24.38 6.07 26.47
N ASN A 160 -23.88 4.89 26.82
CA ASN A 160 -23.93 3.73 25.93
C ASN A 160 -25.07 2.82 26.38
N VAL A 161 -25.83 2.24 25.45
CA VAL A 161 -26.97 1.38 25.75
C VAL A 161 -26.94 0.09 24.94
N ASP A 162 -27.25 -1.03 25.60
CA ASP A 162 -27.53 -2.32 24.99
C ASP A 162 -29.01 -2.66 25.25
N ILE A 163 -29.82 -2.67 24.18
CA ILE A 163 -31.26 -2.92 24.27
C ILE A 163 -31.52 -4.36 23.87
N PHE A 164 -31.74 -5.22 24.88
CA PHE A 164 -32.09 -6.63 24.72
C PHE A 164 -33.61 -6.87 24.70
N GLY A 165 -34.39 -5.95 25.26
CA GLY A 165 -35.84 -6.06 25.35
C GLY A 165 -36.55 -5.79 24.03
N ASP A 166 -37.72 -6.42 23.87
CA ASP A 166 -38.64 -6.16 22.75
C ASP A 166 -39.60 -5.00 23.09
N ASN A 167 -40.05 -4.26 22.08
CA ASN A 167 -40.99 -3.14 22.18
C ASN A 167 -40.52 -2.02 23.13
N ILE A 168 -39.24 -1.69 23.08
CA ILE A 168 -38.62 -0.63 23.88
C ILE A 168 -38.66 0.71 23.14
N MET A 169 -39.15 1.75 23.79
CA MET A 169 -39.14 3.13 23.33
C MET A 169 -38.09 3.93 24.09
N ILE A 170 -37.17 4.58 23.37
CA ILE A 170 -36.15 5.48 23.94
C ILE A 170 -36.57 6.94 23.66
N PRO A 171 -36.89 7.75 24.68
CA PRO A 171 -37.51 9.07 24.50
C PRO A 171 -36.50 10.21 24.22
N HIS A 172 -35.20 9.94 24.17
CA HIS A 172 -34.17 10.97 24.05
C HIS A 172 -34.16 11.67 22.67
N HIS A 173 -33.99 12.99 22.68
CA HIS A 173 -33.86 13.81 21.47
C HIS A 173 -32.44 13.82 20.89
N ILE A 174 -31.43 13.74 21.74
CA ILE A 174 -30.02 13.72 21.35
C ILE A 174 -29.33 12.63 22.14
N ILE A 175 -28.51 11.81 21.49
CA ILE A 175 -27.70 10.80 22.17
C ILE A 175 -26.21 11.01 21.84
N TYR A 176 -25.38 10.95 22.88
CA TYR A 176 -23.92 10.91 22.80
C TYR A 176 -23.44 9.57 23.31
N GLY A 177 -23.13 8.65 22.39
CA GLY A 177 -22.66 7.30 22.71
C GLY A 177 -23.17 6.23 21.78
N LYS A 178 -22.91 4.97 22.16
CA LYS A 178 -23.20 3.79 21.35
C LYS A 178 -24.57 3.21 21.70
N ILE A 179 -25.38 2.97 20.67
CA ILE A 179 -26.67 2.29 20.77
C ILE A 179 -26.50 0.91 20.14
N ASN A 180 -26.65 -0.15 20.92
CA ASN A 180 -26.79 -1.51 20.41
C ASN A 180 -28.23 -1.98 20.59
N VAL A 181 -28.84 -2.50 19.53
CA VAL A 181 -30.20 -3.03 19.54
C VAL A 181 -30.16 -4.50 19.18
N TYR A 182 -30.70 -5.33 20.07
CA TYR A 182 -30.80 -6.78 19.92
C TYR A 182 -32.25 -7.29 19.96
N GLY A 183 -33.15 -6.55 20.64
CA GLY A 183 -34.57 -6.84 20.71
C GLY A 183 -35.37 -6.30 19.52
N LYS A 184 -36.65 -6.69 19.44
CA LYS A 184 -37.59 -6.38 18.35
C LYS A 184 -38.33 -5.08 18.61
N ASN A 185 -38.78 -4.39 17.54
CA ASN A 185 -39.65 -3.21 17.62
C ASN A 185 -39.14 -2.10 18.56
N VAL A 186 -37.82 -1.91 18.63
CA VAL A 186 -37.22 -0.81 19.39
C VAL A 186 -37.34 0.48 18.59
N SER A 187 -37.85 1.54 19.20
CA SER A 187 -38.13 2.83 18.56
C SER A 187 -37.45 4.00 19.26
N PHE A 188 -37.08 5.00 18.44
CA PHE A 188 -36.46 6.26 18.88
C PHE A 188 -37.30 7.43 18.37
N PRO A 189 -38.53 7.61 18.88
CA PRO A 189 -39.52 8.50 18.27
C PRO A 189 -39.11 9.97 18.26
N HIS A 190 -38.27 10.41 19.20
CA HIS A 190 -37.88 11.82 19.34
C HIS A 190 -36.43 12.10 18.96
N LEU A 191 -35.64 11.06 18.64
CA LEU A 191 -34.21 11.23 18.40
C LEU A 191 -33.96 12.01 17.12
N GLU A 192 -33.38 13.21 17.24
CA GLU A 192 -33.06 14.11 16.14
C GLU A 192 -31.59 14.03 15.73
N SER A 193 -30.69 13.77 16.69
CA SER A 193 -29.25 13.69 16.43
C SER A 193 -28.55 12.63 17.26
N LEU A 194 -27.58 11.95 16.65
CA LEU A 194 -26.70 11.00 17.32
C LEU A 194 -25.24 11.37 17.07
N GLN A 195 -24.45 11.42 18.15
CA GLN A 195 -23.00 11.40 18.09
C GLN A 195 -22.49 10.07 18.65
N GLY A 196 -22.12 9.14 17.77
CA GLY A 196 -21.78 7.78 18.17
C GLY A 196 -22.19 6.75 17.12
N MET A 197 -22.39 5.50 17.56
CA MET A 197 -22.65 4.37 16.66
C MET A 197 -24.00 3.73 16.96
N ILE A 198 -24.75 3.40 15.90
CA ILE A 198 -25.89 2.47 16.01
C ILE A 198 -25.48 1.11 15.45
N ASN A 199 -25.65 0.08 16.25
CA ASN A 199 -25.49 -1.32 15.84
C ASN A 199 -26.79 -2.07 16.10
N MET A 200 -27.42 -2.57 15.04
CA MET A 200 -28.63 -3.38 15.16
C MET A 200 -28.33 -4.79 14.71
N GLU A 201 -28.56 -5.76 15.58
CA GLU A 201 -28.35 -7.17 15.29
C GLU A 201 -29.53 -7.98 15.80
N CYS A 202 -30.33 -8.53 14.89
CA CYS A 202 -31.37 -9.46 15.32
C CYS A 202 -30.74 -10.82 15.69
N ARG A 203 -30.92 -11.22 16.96
CA ARG A 203 -30.44 -12.53 17.46
C ARG A 203 -31.43 -13.68 17.24
N ASP A 204 -32.62 -13.39 16.73
CA ASP A 204 -33.60 -14.42 16.38
C ASP A 204 -33.14 -15.21 15.14
N LYS A 205 -33.34 -16.53 15.16
CA LYS A 205 -33.04 -17.41 14.02
C LYS A 205 -33.91 -17.10 12.80
N ASN A 206 -35.06 -16.47 12.99
CA ASN A 206 -36.00 -16.06 11.93
C ASN A 206 -35.85 -14.57 11.52
N GLY A 207 -34.73 -13.93 11.87
CA GLY A 207 -34.55 -12.47 12.05
C GLY A 207 -34.75 -11.50 10.87
N HIS A 208 -35.23 -11.90 9.69
CA HIS A 208 -35.28 -11.02 8.51
C HIS A 208 -36.44 -9.98 8.47
N TYR A 209 -37.18 -9.75 9.58
CA TYR A 209 -38.50 -9.08 9.51
C TYR A 209 -38.77 -7.98 10.56
N PHE A 210 -37.78 -7.52 11.31
CA PHE A 210 -38.04 -6.48 12.32
C PHE A 210 -37.62 -5.12 11.79
N THR A 211 -38.53 -4.14 11.91
CA THR A 211 -38.31 -2.76 11.52
C THR A 211 -38.01 -1.94 12.76
N HIS A 212 -36.87 -1.27 12.78
CA HIS A 212 -36.57 -0.22 13.76
C HIS A 212 -36.91 1.14 13.16
N ASP A 213 -37.55 1.99 13.96
CA ASP A 213 -38.05 3.30 13.51
C ASP A 213 -37.25 4.45 14.12
N PHE A 214 -36.82 5.35 13.23
CA PHE A 214 -36.06 6.57 13.50
C PHE A 214 -36.74 7.75 12.78
N PRO A 215 -38.00 8.08 13.15
CA PRO A 215 -38.84 8.94 12.33
C PRO A 215 -38.32 10.39 12.27
N ASN A 216 -37.56 10.82 13.28
CA ASN A 216 -37.08 12.19 13.42
C ASN A 216 -35.55 12.34 13.32
N LEU A 217 -34.80 11.26 13.07
CA LEU A 217 -33.33 11.30 13.09
C LEU A 217 -32.79 12.00 11.85
N LYS A 218 -32.24 13.21 12.02
CA LYS A 218 -31.78 14.08 10.93
C LYS A 218 -30.28 13.94 10.64
N LYS A 219 -29.46 13.68 11.68
CA LYS A 219 -27.99 13.67 11.56
C LYS A 219 -27.32 12.61 12.45
N ILE A 220 -26.34 11.90 11.89
CA ILE A 220 -25.47 10.97 12.62
C ILE A 220 -24.00 11.34 12.44
N LYS A 221 -23.35 11.74 13.53
CA LYS A 221 -21.88 11.83 13.60
C LYS A 221 -21.31 10.51 14.11
N GLY A 222 -21.17 9.54 13.20
CA GLY A 222 -20.60 8.23 13.48
C GLY A 222 -21.18 7.12 12.61
N HIS A 223 -21.16 5.87 13.09
CA HIS A 223 -21.32 4.68 12.24
C HIS A 223 -22.69 4.01 12.37
N LEU A 224 -23.19 3.47 11.26
CA LEU A 224 -24.34 2.57 11.22
C LEU A 224 -23.89 1.15 10.86
N ARG A 225 -24.30 0.18 11.66
CA ARG A 225 -24.11 -1.24 11.37
C ARG A 225 -25.41 -2.01 11.56
N PHE A 226 -25.75 -2.82 10.57
CA PHE A 226 -26.91 -3.71 10.58
C PHE A 226 -26.46 -5.15 10.39
N GLU A 227 -27.12 -6.07 11.07
CA GLU A 227 -26.97 -7.52 10.89
C GLU A 227 -28.35 -8.17 11.01
N ARG A 228 -28.79 -8.89 9.97
CA ARG A 228 -30.08 -9.59 9.90
C ARG A 228 -31.26 -8.73 10.37
N THR A 229 -31.44 -7.53 9.81
CA THR A 229 -32.48 -6.59 10.28
C THR A 229 -32.94 -5.62 9.20
N LYS A 230 -34.08 -4.93 9.43
CA LYS A 230 -34.59 -3.85 8.57
C LYS A 230 -34.65 -2.52 9.33
N ALA A 231 -34.29 -1.43 8.68
CA ALA A 231 -34.35 -0.10 9.27
C ALA A 231 -34.78 0.95 8.24
N SER A 232 -35.54 1.94 8.69
CA SER A 232 -35.94 3.08 7.87
C SER A 232 -35.51 4.38 8.54
N PHE A 233 -34.96 5.30 7.74
CA PHE A 233 -34.49 6.61 8.19
C PHE A 233 -35.13 7.71 7.32
N PRO A 234 -36.43 7.99 7.50
CA PRO A 234 -37.21 8.79 6.56
C PRO A 234 -36.73 10.24 6.41
N VAL A 235 -36.08 10.79 7.45
CA VAL A 235 -35.65 12.20 7.48
C VAL A 235 -34.14 12.38 7.65
N LEU A 236 -33.35 11.31 7.57
CA LEU A 236 -31.91 11.38 7.77
C LEU A 236 -31.24 11.99 6.54
N GLN A 237 -30.53 13.10 6.76
CA GLN A 237 -29.92 13.91 5.69
C GLN A 237 -28.40 13.70 5.59
N GLU A 238 -27.73 13.47 6.71
CA GLU A 238 -26.26 13.41 6.78
C GLU A 238 -25.77 12.32 7.74
N ILE A 239 -24.79 11.54 7.26
CA ILE A 239 -23.97 10.64 8.09
C ILE A 239 -22.50 10.88 7.80
N THR A 240 -21.68 11.21 8.81
CA THR A 240 -20.23 11.40 8.60
C THR A 240 -19.43 10.09 8.67
N GLY A 241 -19.95 9.07 9.35
CA GLY A 241 -19.33 7.75 9.43
C GLY A 241 -19.85 6.76 8.41
N ASN A 242 -19.48 5.50 8.59
CA ASN A 242 -19.73 4.44 7.62
C ASN A 242 -21.10 3.77 7.82
N ILE A 243 -21.74 3.40 6.73
CA ILE A 243 -22.93 2.54 6.69
C ILE A 243 -22.49 1.13 6.32
N THR A 244 -22.76 0.15 7.19
CA THR A 244 -22.40 -1.25 6.98
C THR A 244 -23.62 -2.14 7.13
N LEU A 245 -24.04 -2.80 6.06
CA LEU A 245 -25.06 -3.84 6.08
C LEU A 245 -24.36 -5.20 6.04
N GLY A 246 -24.57 -6.00 7.09
CA GLY A 246 -24.12 -7.38 7.22
C GLY A 246 -24.92 -8.33 6.33
N LYS A 247 -25.23 -9.54 6.80
CA LYS A 247 -26.05 -10.48 6.03
C LYS A 247 -27.54 -10.20 6.21
N GLY A 248 -28.33 -10.29 5.15
CA GLY A 248 -29.80 -10.30 5.26
C GLY A 248 -30.42 -8.99 5.75
N CYS A 249 -29.84 -7.84 5.40
CA CYS A 249 -30.23 -6.52 5.89
C CYS A 249 -30.95 -5.68 4.83
N TYR A 250 -31.96 -4.90 5.23
CA TYR A 250 -32.60 -3.92 4.34
C TYR A 250 -32.69 -2.55 4.98
N ALA A 251 -32.16 -1.52 4.32
CA ALA A 251 -32.22 -0.16 4.83
C ALA A 251 -32.72 0.84 3.79
N ASP A 252 -33.49 1.82 4.22
CA ASP A 252 -34.03 2.88 3.37
C ASP A 252 -33.62 4.27 3.88
N PHE A 253 -33.02 5.07 2.99
CA PHE A 253 -32.49 6.39 3.26
C PHE A 253 -33.00 7.40 2.21
N PRO A 254 -34.30 7.76 2.23
CA PRO A 254 -34.92 8.54 1.17
C PRO A 254 -34.37 9.97 1.03
N LEU A 255 -33.83 10.57 2.10
CA LEU A 255 -33.35 11.96 2.11
C LEU A 255 -31.84 12.11 2.34
N LEU A 256 -31.08 11.00 2.39
CA LEU A 256 -29.66 11.05 2.71
C LEU A 256 -28.86 11.59 1.53
N GLU A 257 -28.22 12.75 1.70
CA GLU A 257 -27.44 13.40 0.64
C GLU A 257 -25.94 13.05 0.69
N THR A 258 -25.42 12.77 1.90
CA THR A 258 -23.99 12.54 2.15
C THR A 258 -23.78 11.36 3.11
N SER A 259 -22.71 10.60 2.87
CA SER A 259 -22.31 9.46 3.71
C SER A 259 -20.78 9.34 3.80
N GLY A 260 -20.28 8.72 4.87
CA GLY A 260 -18.98 8.05 4.86
C GLY A 260 -19.00 6.80 3.97
N SER A 261 -18.18 5.78 4.26
CA SER A 261 -18.15 4.57 3.41
C SER A 261 -19.46 3.78 3.46
N ILE A 262 -19.83 3.14 2.35
CA ILE A 262 -20.99 2.25 2.24
C ILE A 262 -20.50 0.85 1.93
N SER A 263 -20.86 -0.11 2.78
CA SER A 263 -20.59 -1.53 2.58
C SER A 263 -21.90 -2.31 2.68
N VAL A 264 -22.26 -3.04 1.64
CA VAL A 264 -23.47 -3.88 1.59
C VAL A 264 -23.03 -5.32 1.33
N ASN A 265 -23.33 -6.23 2.24
CA ASN A 265 -22.92 -7.64 2.15
C ASN A 265 -24.10 -8.55 1.79
N TYR A 266 -23.82 -9.84 1.57
CA TYR A 266 -24.73 -10.87 1.04
C TYR A 266 -26.20 -10.76 1.51
N ASP A 267 -27.12 -11.02 0.59
CA ASP A 267 -28.58 -11.02 0.82
C ASP A 267 -29.13 -9.71 1.42
N SER A 268 -28.46 -8.58 1.16
CA SER A 268 -28.85 -7.27 1.67
C SER A 268 -29.14 -6.28 0.55
N GLY A 269 -30.09 -5.37 0.79
CA GLY A 269 -30.47 -4.30 -0.12
C GLY A 269 -30.51 -2.94 0.58
N VAL A 270 -30.21 -1.87 -0.15
CA VAL A 270 -30.30 -0.50 0.38
C VAL A 270 -30.73 0.48 -0.70
N ARG A 271 -31.52 1.49 -0.29
CA ARG A 271 -32.04 2.51 -1.20
C ARG A 271 -31.54 3.91 -0.83
N PHE A 272 -30.96 4.60 -1.82
CA PHE A 272 -30.39 5.94 -1.71
C PHE A 272 -30.81 6.82 -2.92
N PRO A 273 -32.04 7.35 -2.96
CA PRO A 273 -32.54 8.07 -4.14
C PRO A 273 -31.88 9.44 -4.35
N VAL A 274 -31.42 10.10 -3.28
CA VAL A 274 -30.85 11.47 -3.32
C VAL A 274 -29.40 11.56 -2.86
N LEU A 275 -28.73 10.44 -2.61
CA LEU A 275 -27.32 10.43 -2.18
C LEU A 275 -26.43 10.97 -3.30
N LYS A 276 -25.76 12.09 -3.04
CA LYS A 276 -24.89 12.80 -3.99
C LYS A 276 -23.41 12.50 -3.75
N ASN A 277 -23.00 12.41 -2.48
CA ASN A 277 -21.59 12.37 -2.10
C ASN A 277 -21.29 11.24 -1.12
N VAL A 278 -20.20 10.52 -1.38
CA VAL A 278 -19.63 9.51 -0.49
C VAL A 278 -18.17 9.85 -0.21
N GLU A 279 -17.85 10.17 1.04
CA GLU A 279 -16.50 10.53 1.48
C GLU A 279 -15.54 9.34 1.54
N GLY A 280 -16.10 8.12 1.61
CA GLY A 280 -15.37 6.88 1.74
C GLY A 280 -15.42 5.99 0.51
N ASN A 281 -15.43 4.67 0.74
CA ASN A 281 -15.55 3.66 -0.31
C ASN A 281 -17.00 3.20 -0.49
N ILE A 282 -17.36 2.75 -1.68
CA ILE A 282 -18.58 1.99 -1.95
C ILE A 282 -18.18 0.56 -2.33
N VAL A 283 -18.64 -0.40 -1.54
CA VAL A 283 -18.46 -1.84 -1.79
C VAL A 283 -19.83 -2.51 -1.64
N ASN A 284 -20.25 -3.22 -2.68
CA ASN A 284 -21.47 -4.01 -2.65
C ASN A 284 -21.17 -5.46 -3.00
N GLN A 285 -21.72 -6.39 -2.22
CA GLN A 285 -21.76 -7.84 -2.42
C GLN A 285 -23.18 -8.39 -2.20
N GLY A 286 -24.16 -7.53 -1.89
CA GLY A 286 -25.57 -7.86 -1.78
C GLY A 286 -26.31 -7.62 -3.10
N GLU A 287 -27.58 -7.24 -3.00
CA GLU A 287 -28.45 -6.91 -4.13
C GLU A 287 -27.99 -5.64 -4.86
N THR A 288 -28.38 -5.48 -6.13
CA THR A 288 -27.98 -4.34 -6.95
C THR A 288 -28.44 -3.01 -6.35
N CYS A 289 -27.48 -2.14 -6.04
CA CYS A 289 -27.73 -0.82 -5.47
C CYS A 289 -27.76 0.26 -6.58
N ASN A 290 -28.88 0.98 -6.67
CA ASN A 290 -29.06 2.07 -7.64
C ASN A 290 -28.79 3.43 -6.99
N PHE A 291 -27.64 4.00 -7.30
CA PHE A 291 -27.17 5.32 -6.87
C PHE A 291 -27.48 6.39 -7.92
N ILE A 292 -28.78 6.63 -8.16
CA ILE A 292 -29.27 7.45 -9.29
C ILE A 292 -28.79 8.92 -9.26
N SER A 293 -28.54 9.46 -8.07
CA SER A 293 -28.13 10.84 -7.84
C SER A 293 -26.66 10.99 -7.43
N LEU A 294 -25.90 9.89 -7.39
CA LEU A 294 -24.52 9.90 -6.93
C LEU A 294 -23.60 10.57 -7.94
N GLU A 295 -22.95 11.64 -7.49
CA GLU A 295 -22.06 12.47 -8.30
C GLU A 295 -20.60 12.25 -7.92
N LYS A 296 -20.30 11.99 -6.64
CA LYS A 296 -18.92 11.89 -6.15
C LYS A 296 -18.70 10.76 -5.16
N VAL A 297 -17.60 10.02 -5.37
CA VAL A 297 -17.06 9.04 -4.42
C VAL A 297 -15.58 9.33 -4.17
N LYS A 298 -15.23 9.91 -3.03
CA LYS A 298 -13.85 10.32 -2.75
C LYS A 298 -12.88 9.15 -2.61
N GLY A 299 -13.35 8.02 -2.08
CA GLY A 299 -12.59 6.78 -1.96
C GLY A 299 -12.73 5.89 -3.20
N THR A 300 -12.97 4.60 -2.96
CA THR A 300 -13.01 3.56 -3.99
C THR A 300 -14.45 3.23 -4.37
N TYR A 301 -14.77 3.27 -5.67
CA TYR A 301 -16.02 2.78 -6.23
C TYR A 301 -15.80 1.45 -6.96
N ARG A 302 -16.53 0.40 -6.56
CA ARG A 302 -16.52 -0.90 -7.24
C ARG A 302 -17.83 -1.06 -8.00
N THR A 303 -17.78 -1.38 -9.29
CA THR A 303 -19.00 -1.48 -10.13
C THR A 303 -19.83 -2.75 -9.93
N TYR A 304 -19.36 -3.69 -9.10
CA TYR A 304 -20.05 -4.95 -8.86
C TYR A 304 -21.37 -4.69 -8.10
N ASN A 305 -22.50 -5.09 -8.70
CA ASN A 305 -23.86 -4.87 -8.18
C ASN A 305 -24.16 -3.38 -7.86
N THR A 306 -23.57 -2.42 -8.57
CA THR A 306 -23.85 -1.00 -8.34
C THR A 306 -24.07 -0.26 -9.65
N ILE A 307 -25.05 0.64 -9.69
CA ILE A 307 -25.37 1.48 -10.84
C ILE A 307 -25.34 2.94 -10.39
N ALA A 308 -24.47 3.76 -10.98
CA ALA A 308 -24.30 5.18 -10.65
C ALA A 308 -24.19 6.02 -11.94
N PRO A 309 -25.30 6.31 -12.62
CA PRO A 309 -25.29 6.91 -13.95
C PRO A 309 -24.76 8.35 -13.96
N ARG A 310 -24.94 9.08 -12.85
CA ARG A 310 -24.53 10.49 -12.71
C ARG A 310 -23.15 10.68 -12.09
N LEU A 311 -22.36 9.62 -11.93
CA LEU A 311 -21.04 9.72 -11.30
C LEU A 311 -20.12 10.61 -12.14
N GLN A 312 -19.60 11.66 -11.51
CA GLN A 312 -18.71 12.66 -12.13
C GLN A 312 -17.27 12.55 -11.64
N GLU A 313 -17.07 12.22 -10.36
CA GLU A 313 -15.75 12.16 -9.74
C GLU A 313 -15.61 10.93 -8.84
N VAL A 314 -14.48 10.23 -8.97
CA VAL A 314 -14.14 9.09 -8.12
C VAL A 314 -12.68 9.14 -7.67
N GLY A 315 -12.38 8.62 -6.48
CA GLY A 315 -11.02 8.30 -6.06
C GLY A 315 -10.46 7.17 -6.91
N ASN A 316 -10.73 5.93 -6.54
CA ASN A 316 -10.35 4.75 -7.35
C ASN A 316 -11.58 4.13 -8.01
N LEU A 317 -11.49 3.83 -9.30
CA LEU A 317 -12.53 3.13 -10.04
C LEU A 317 -12.09 1.69 -10.31
N LEU A 318 -12.78 0.71 -9.72
CA LEU A 318 -12.55 -0.71 -9.96
C LEU A 318 -13.76 -1.29 -10.67
N MET A 319 -13.57 -1.65 -11.93
CA MET A 319 -14.62 -2.15 -12.78
C MET A 319 -14.61 -3.68 -12.83
N HIS A 320 -15.74 -4.26 -12.43
CA HIS A 320 -16.01 -5.70 -12.52
C HIS A 320 -17.05 -6.02 -13.60
N THR A 321 -17.74 -4.99 -14.10
CA THR A 321 -18.88 -5.08 -15.02
C THR A 321 -18.79 -3.96 -16.06
N SER A 322 -19.10 -4.28 -17.31
CA SER A 322 -19.05 -3.31 -18.42
C SER A 322 -20.19 -2.30 -18.33
N ILE A 323 -19.95 -1.23 -17.58
CA ILE A 323 -20.86 -0.09 -17.40
C ILE A 323 -20.21 1.13 -18.06
N GLU A 324 -21.00 1.86 -18.86
CA GLU A 324 -20.58 3.15 -19.39
C GLU A 324 -20.84 4.27 -18.38
N PHE A 325 -19.90 5.21 -18.27
CA PHE A 325 -20.06 6.41 -17.47
C PHE A 325 -20.13 7.63 -18.39
N GLU A 326 -21.32 8.16 -18.60
CA GLU A 326 -21.54 9.30 -19.51
C GLU A 326 -21.05 10.62 -18.90
N HIS A 327 -21.07 10.75 -17.57
CA HIS A 327 -20.75 11.99 -16.86
C HIS A 327 -19.42 11.99 -16.08
N LEU A 328 -18.67 10.88 -16.11
CA LEU A 328 -17.44 10.73 -15.34
C LEU A 328 -16.33 11.61 -15.91
N LYS A 329 -16.00 12.70 -15.21
CA LYS A 329 -14.98 13.67 -15.58
C LYS A 329 -13.62 13.38 -14.95
N ARG A 330 -13.57 12.79 -13.75
CA ARG A 330 -12.32 12.75 -12.97
C ARG A 330 -12.15 11.45 -12.18
N ILE A 331 -10.98 10.81 -12.34
CA ILE A 331 -10.50 9.70 -11.52
C ILE A 331 -9.25 10.18 -10.75
N ASN A 332 -9.38 10.47 -9.46
CA ASN A 332 -8.30 11.00 -8.62
C ASN A 332 -7.25 9.96 -8.21
N GLY A 333 -7.51 8.69 -8.49
CA GLY A 333 -6.68 7.56 -8.17
C GLY A 333 -6.52 6.67 -9.40
N LYS A 334 -6.71 5.37 -9.21
CA LYS A 334 -6.48 4.38 -10.27
C LYS A 334 -7.76 3.95 -10.96
N LEU A 335 -7.64 3.72 -12.27
CA LEU A 335 -8.60 2.98 -13.07
C LEU A 335 -8.11 1.54 -13.19
N GLU A 336 -8.84 0.59 -12.60
CA GLU A 336 -8.59 -0.85 -12.75
C GLU A 336 -9.78 -1.50 -13.45
N ASN A 337 -9.52 -2.23 -14.52
CA ASN A 337 -10.57 -2.89 -15.29
C ASN A 337 -10.11 -4.21 -15.91
N ALA A 338 -11.06 -5.09 -16.22
CA ALA A 338 -10.83 -6.33 -16.95
C ALA A 338 -11.13 -6.24 -18.46
N PHE A 339 -11.65 -5.11 -18.95
CA PHE A 339 -12.07 -4.94 -20.34
C PHE A 339 -11.80 -3.51 -20.86
N LYS A 340 -12.03 -3.31 -22.17
CA LYS A 340 -11.88 -2.01 -22.84
C LYS A 340 -13.01 -1.07 -22.46
N VAL A 341 -12.71 0.22 -22.33
CA VAL A 341 -13.71 1.25 -21.99
C VAL A 341 -13.75 2.37 -23.03
N ASN A 342 -14.88 3.07 -23.08
CA ASN A 342 -15.04 4.29 -23.85
C ASN A 342 -15.62 5.39 -22.94
N PHE A 343 -14.74 6.14 -22.26
CA PHE A 343 -15.17 7.20 -21.36
C PHE A 343 -15.14 8.54 -22.08
N LYS A 344 -16.29 8.92 -22.62
CA LYS A 344 -16.44 10.10 -23.49
C LYS A 344 -16.18 11.42 -22.76
N SER A 345 -16.46 11.51 -21.46
CA SER A 345 -16.38 12.74 -20.66
C SER A 345 -15.19 12.79 -19.71
N LEU A 346 -14.35 11.75 -19.65
CA LEU A 346 -13.22 11.69 -18.72
C LEU A 346 -12.14 12.68 -19.13
N GLU A 347 -11.86 13.63 -18.25
CA GLU A 347 -10.88 14.70 -18.47
C GLU A 347 -9.57 14.49 -17.72
N TYR A 348 -9.60 13.77 -16.59
CA TYR A 348 -8.42 13.55 -15.75
C TYR A 348 -8.37 12.15 -15.15
N VAL A 349 -7.16 11.55 -15.18
CA VAL A 349 -6.84 10.30 -14.49
C VAL A 349 -5.52 10.43 -13.76
N ASN A 350 -5.48 10.07 -12.47
CA ASN A 350 -4.23 10.12 -11.72
C ASN A 350 -3.26 9.00 -12.13
N TYR A 351 -3.73 7.74 -12.20
CA TYR A 351 -2.92 6.60 -12.66
C TYR A 351 -3.53 5.90 -13.88
N LEU A 352 -2.81 5.91 -15.00
CA LEU A 352 -3.14 5.16 -16.21
C LEU A 352 -1.98 4.27 -16.63
N GLY A 353 -2.20 2.97 -16.76
CA GLY A 353 -1.13 2.03 -17.09
C GLY A 353 -1.43 0.55 -16.88
N ASP A 354 -2.71 0.17 -16.88
CA ASP A 354 -3.10 -1.24 -16.82
C ASP A 354 -3.11 -1.80 -18.26
N GLU A 355 -2.36 -2.88 -18.50
CA GLU A 355 -2.30 -3.54 -19.81
C GLU A 355 -3.69 -4.00 -20.29
N LYS A 356 -4.63 -4.25 -19.37
CA LYS A 356 -6.02 -4.62 -19.69
C LYS A 356 -6.84 -3.49 -20.29
N LEU A 357 -6.38 -2.23 -20.15
CA LEU A 357 -7.04 -1.06 -20.74
C LEU A 357 -6.61 -0.78 -22.18
N ARG A 358 -5.71 -1.58 -22.76
CA ARG A 358 -5.24 -1.41 -24.15
C ARG A 358 -6.38 -1.30 -25.16
N GLY A 359 -6.35 -0.24 -25.97
CA GLY A 359 -7.39 0.08 -26.95
C GLY A 359 -8.66 0.70 -26.36
N SER A 360 -8.63 1.15 -25.10
CA SER A 360 -9.69 2.00 -24.54
C SER A 360 -9.65 3.40 -25.14
N ARG A 361 -10.79 4.09 -25.16
CA ARG A 361 -10.94 5.42 -25.74
C ARG A 361 -11.26 6.45 -24.66
N PHE A 362 -10.49 7.53 -24.64
CA PHE A 362 -10.64 8.65 -23.72
C PHE A 362 -10.62 9.99 -24.49
N PRO A 363 -11.64 10.26 -25.33
CA PRO A 363 -11.61 11.39 -26.28
C PRO A 363 -11.56 12.78 -25.63
N SER A 364 -12.04 12.91 -24.38
CA SER A 364 -11.99 14.18 -23.64
C SER A 364 -10.83 14.28 -22.65
N LEU A 365 -9.88 13.33 -22.66
CA LEU A 365 -8.79 13.29 -21.70
C LEU A 365 -7.84 14.47 -21.92
N LYS A 366 -7.62 15.26 -20.86
CA LYS A 366 -6.79 16.47 -20.88
C LYS A 366 -5.51 16.29 -20.10
N GLU A 367 -5.54 15.53 -19.00
CA GLU A 367 -4.38 15.36 -18.13
C GLU A 367 -4.32 13.94 -17.52
N ILE A 368 -3.11 13.38 -17.52
CA ILE A 368 -2.75 12.21 -16.74
C ILE A 368 -1.63 12.58 -15.78
N ASN A 369 -1.70 12.19 -14.51
CA ASN A 369 -0.60 12.50 -13.60
C ASN A 369 0.56 11.51 -13.75
N PHE A 370 0.26 10.21 -13.67
CA PHE A 370 1.23 9.12 -13.82
C PHE A 370 0.76 8.16 -14.91
N TYR A 371 1.52 8.11 -16.00
CA TYR A 371 1.23 7.31 -17.18
C TYR A 371 2.31 6.25 -17.38
N LEU A 372 1.92 4.99 -17.48
CA LEU A 372 2.80 3.96 -18.02
C LEU A 372 2.65 3.96 -19.54
N TYR A 373 3.75 4.26 -20.23
CA TYR A 373 3.78 4.34 -21.68
C TYR A 373 3.22 3.08 -22.33
N ASN A 374 2.37 3.34 -23.31
CA ASN A 374 1.87 2.37 -24.26
C ASN A 374 1.90 2.99 -25.66
N GLU A 375 2.37 2.21 -26.64
CA GLU A 375 2.53 2.63 -28.02
C GLU A 375 1.17 2.91 -28.71
N GLU A 376 0.11 2.19 -28.34
CA GLU A 376 -1.21 2.32 -28.98
C GLU A 376 -2.01 3.54 -28.49
N ASP A 377 -1.66 4.09 -27.33
CA ASP A 377 -2.49 5.05 -26.60
C ASP A 377 -2.12 6.51 -26.92
N HIS A 378 -0.86 6.80 -27.25
CA HIS A 378 -0.33 8.14 -27.61
C HIS A 378 -0.59 9.26 -26.57
N PHE A 379 -0.72 8.93 -25.27
CA PHE A 379 -1.03 9.91 -24.21
C PHE A 379 0.16 10.61 -23.55
N GLU A 380 1.39 10.42 -24.01
CA GLU A 380 2.58 10.98 -23.34
C GLU A 380 2.55 12.50 -23.19
N HIS A 381 1.96 13.19 -24.17
CA HIS A 381 1.83 14.65 -24.18
C HIS A 381 0.83 15.18 -23.15
N LEU A 382 -0.11 14.34 -22.69
CA LEU A 382 -1.08 14.66 -21.64
C LEU A 382 -0.55 14.31 -20.24
N ALA A 383 0.56 13.57 -20.16
CA ALA A 383 1.05 13.00 -18.92
C ALA A 383 2.10 13.90 -18.23
N LYS A 384 1.90 14.20 -16.94
CA LYS A 384 2.89 14.90 -16.11
C LYS A 384 4.14 14.04 -15.88
N ASN A 385 3.96 12.74 -15.66
CA ASN A 385 5.03 11.79 -15.46
C ASN A 385 4.81 10.56 -16.34
N VAL A 386 5.70 10.36 -17.31
CA VAL A 386 5.71 9.19 -18.19
C VAL A 386 6.71 8.16 -17.66
N TYR A 387 6.29 6.91 -17.57
CA TYR A 387 7.10 5.78 -17.15
C TYR A 387 7.19 4.75 -18.27
N PHE A 388 8.35 4.13 -18.40
CA PHE A 388 8.66 3.12 -19.40
C PHE A 388 9.06 1.85 -18.68
N ARG A 389 8.29 0.77 -18.87
CA ARG A 389 8.66 -0.56 -18.34
C ARG A 389 9.66 -1.19 -19.28
N VAL A 390 10.95 -0.97 -19.01
CA VAL A 390 12.04 -1.42 -19.87
C VAL A 390 12.15 -2.94 -19.89
N ASN A 391 11.96 -3.58 -18.74
CA ASN A 391 11.91 -5.03 -18.61
C ASN A 391 11.05 -5.42 -17.37
N GLY A 392 11.03 -6.71 -17.03
CA GLY A 392 10.22 -7.22 -15.91
C GLY A 392 10.57 -6.66 -14.52
N ARG A 393 11.69 -5.94 -14.36
CA ARG A 393 12.19 -5.44 -13.06
C ARG A 393 12.56 -3.96 -13.07
N MET A 394 12.51 -3.28 -14.21
CA MET A 394 13.03 -1.93 -14.37
C MET A 394 12.02 -1.00 -15.04
N TYR A 395 11.78 0.13 -14.39
CA TYR A 395 11.04 1.25 -14.94
C TYR A 395 11.94 2.48 -15.03
N LEU A 396 11.85 3.18 -16.15
CA LEU A 396 12.51 4.47 -16.36
C LEU A 396 11.48 5.58 -16.48
N SER A 397 11.81 6.74 -15.95
CA SER A 397 11.14 8.00 -16.23
C SER A 397 12.22 9.06 -16.51
N LYS A 398 11.81 10.28 -16.88
CA LYS A 398 12.69 11.37 -17.33
C LYS A 398 14.03 11.45 -16.58
N ASP A 399 13.97 11.40 -15.24
CA ASP A 399 15.13 11.53 -14.36
C ASP A 399 15.27 10.39 -13.34
N LYS A 400 14.47 9.32 -13.47
CA LYS A 400 14.32 8.29 -12.43
C LYS A 400 14.50 6.88 -12.98
N LEU A 401 15.22 6.06 -12.23
CA LEU A 401 15.27 4.61 -12.29
C LEU A 401 14.44 4.05 -11.14
N ILE A 402 13.56 3.10 -11.40
CA ILE A 402 12.83 2.37 -10.37
C ILE A 402 13.00 0.88 -10.62
N ILE A 403 13.49 0.16 -9.61
CA ILE A 403 13.72 -1.28 -9.69
C ILE A 403 12.61 -1.97 -8.91
N SER A 404 11.69 -2.59 -9.63
CA SER A 404 10.50 -3.17 -9.01
C SER A 404 9.81 -4.19 -9.90
N ARG A 405 9.20 -5.20 -9.27
CA ARG A 405 8.30 -6.17 -9.90
C ARG A 405 6.83 -5.92 -9.57
N VAL A 406 6.52 -4.90 -8.76
CA VAL A 406 5.14 -4.63 -8.36
C VAL A 406 4.35 -4.01 -9.52
N PRO A 407 3.01 -4.15 -9.53
CA PRO A 407 2.16 -3.47 -10.51
C PRO A 407 2.40 -1.96 -10.54
N PHE A 408 2.26 -1.34 -11.72
CA PHE A 408 2.60 0.08 -11.97
C PHE A 408 2.04 1.07 -10.94
N LYS A 409 0.79 0.88 -10.51
CA LYS A 409 0.15 1.71 -9.47
C LYS A 409 0.92 1.80 -8.15
N TYR A 410 1.79 0.84 -7.86
CA TYR A 410 2.64 0.82 -6.67
C TYR A 410 4.08 1.25 -6.97
N VAL A 411 4.49 1.24 -8.25
CA VAL A 411 5.85 1.59 -8.72
C VAL A 411 6.18 3.04 -8.39
N VAL A 412 5.22 3.95 -8.56
CA VAL A 412 5.43 5.39 -8.32
C VAL A 412 5.81 5.75 -6.87
N HIS A 413 5.53 4.85 -5.92
CA HIS A 413 5.80 5.00 -4.49
C HIS A 413 7.01 4.18 -4.03
N GLN A 414 7.65 3.42 -4.94
CA GLN A 414 8.87 2.69 -4.62
C GLN A 414 10.06 3.64 -4.51
N GLN A 415 11.11 3.14 -3.86
CA GLN A 415 12.42 3.77 -3.90
C GLN A 415 12.83 3.98 -5.36
N ASN A 416 13.30 5.19 -5.64
CA ASN A 416 13.74 5.58 -6.97
C ASN A 416 15.17 6.13 -6.88
N TYR A 417 15.90 5.88 -7.95
CA TYR A 417 17.30 6.24 -8.13
C TYR A 417 17.44 7.21 -9.29
N SER A 418 18.55 7.93 -9.36
CA SER A 418 18.81 8.82 -10.50
C SER A 418 19.23 8.04 -11.75
N ILE A 419 19.07 8.64 -12.93
CA ILE A 419 19.67 8.08 -14.17
C ILE A 419 21.20 7.98 -14.06
N ARG A 420 21.86 8.86 -13.27
CA ARG A 420 23.29 8.73 -12.96
C ARG A 420 23.59 7.40 -12.27
N LYS A 421 22.74 6.99 -11.31
CA LYS A 421 22.87 5.70 -10.64
C LYS A 421 22.70 4.53 -11.61
N LEU A 422 21.73 4.61 -12.54
CA LEU A 422 21.61 3.62 -13.62
C LEU A 422 22.91 3.48 -14.42
N VAL A 423 23.47 4.61 -14.88
CA VAL A 423 24.72 4.61 -15.67
C VAL A 423 25.87 3.97 -14.90
N SER A 424 26.03 4.28 -13.61
CA SER A 424 27.09 3.66 -12.78
C SER A 424 26.97 2.14 -12.68
N ILE A 425 25.75 1.59 -12.76
CA ILE A 425 25.49 0.15 -12.73
C ILE A 425 25.72 -0.48 -14.11
N LEU A 426 25.22 0.16 -15.18
CA LEU A 426 25.41 -0.32 -16.56
C LEU A 426 26.91 -0.50 -16.89
N LYS A 427 27.75 0.39 -16.36
CA LYS A 427 29.22 0.33 -16.51
C LYS A 427 29.89 -0.88 -15.85
N LEU A 428 29.22 -1.59 -14.95
CA LEU A 428 29.75 -2.86 -14.43
C LEU A 428 29.88 -3.91 -15.54
N ARG A 429 29.00 -3.85 -16.55
CA ARG A 429 28.95 -4.80 -17.66
C ARG A 429 29.50 -4.22 -18.97
N HIS A 430 29.27 -2.92 -19.20
CA HIS A 430 29.52 -2.29 -20.49
C HIS A 430 30.70 -1.33 -20.43
N SER A 431 31.70 -1.58 -21.27
CA SER A 431 32.92 -0.78 -21.34
C SER A 431 32.70 0.60 -21.99
N SER A 432 31.70 0.75 -22.85
CA SER A 432 31.38 1.99 -23.57
C SER A 432 29.89 2.12 -23.82
N PHE A 433 29.42 3.34 -24.13
CA PHE A 433 28.02 3.58 -24.47
C PHE A 433 27.61 2.77 -25.71
N LEU A 434 28.48 2.67 -26.72
CA LEU A 434 28.26 1.84 -27.91
C LEU A 434 28.12 0.35 -27.55
N ASN A 435 28.91 -0.14 -26.59
CA ASN A 435 28.79 -1.51 -26.10
C ASN A 435 27.43 -1.73 -25.42
N PHE A 436 26.99 -0.80 -24.57
CA PHE A 436 25.65 -0.85 -23.96
C PHE A 436 24.53 -0.86 -25.03
N MET A 437 24.61 0.04 -26.01
CA MET A 437 23.59 0.14 -27.07
C MET A 437 23.44 -1.18 -27.84
N THR A 438 24.55 -1.74 -28.30
CA THR A 438 24.57 -2.93 -29.17
C THR A 438 24.34 -4.25 -28.43
N ARG A 439 24.71 -4.33 -27.15
CA ARG A 439 24.66 -5.58 -26.36
C ARG A 439 23.42 -5.69 -25.49
N GLU A 440 22.88 -4.58 -24.99
CA GLU A 440 21.77 -4.63 -24.04
C GLU A 440 20.55 -3.86 -24.54
N TYR A 441 20.69 -2.59 -24.95
CA TYR A 441 19.52 -1.82 -25.37
C TYR A 441 18.82 -2.44 -26.60
N GLU A 442 19.57 -2.74 -27.66
CA GLU A 442 19.00 -3.28 -28.91
C GLU A 442 18.44 -4.71 -28.77
N ARG A 443 18.95 -5.47 -27.79
CA ARG A 443 18.70 -6.91 -27.64
C ARG A 443 17.75 -7.27 -26.50
N GLU A 444 17.85 -6.57 -25.37
CA GLU A 444 17.20 -6.94 -24.11
C GLU A 444 16.12 -5.94 -23.66
N TRP A 445 16.27 -4.66 -24.00
CA TRP A 445 15.32 -3.63 -23.58
C TRP A 445 14.09 -3.59 -24.50
N ALA A 446 12.93 -3.32 -23.92
CA ALA A 446 11.76 -2.93 -24.70
C ALA A 446 12.08 -1.69 -25.54
N LYS A 447 11.68 -1.70 -26.82
CA LYS A 447 11.90 -0.60 -27.75
C LYS A 447 10.77 0.42 -27.61
N PHE A 448 11.14 1.70 -27.56
CA PHE A 448 10.19 2.80 -27.42
C PHE A 448 10.49 3.89 -28.45
N GLU A 449 9.59 4.03 -29.43
CA GLU A 449 9.73 5.01 -30.50
C GLU A 449 9.06 6.35 -30.14
N THR A 450 9.51 6.97 -29.05
CA THR A 450 8.95 8.25 -28.58
C THR A 450 10.04 9.25 -28.19
N PRO A 451 9.89 10.56 -28.52
CA PRO A 451 10.86 11.59 -28.14
C PRO A 451 11.13 11.66 -26.63
N PHE A 452 10.18 11.21 -25.80
CA PHE A 452 10.34 11.14 -24.34
C PHE A 452 11.40 10.12 -23.94
N PHE A 453 11.39 8.92 -24.54
CA PHE A 453 12.38 7.89 -24.24
C PHE A 453 13.73 8.21 -24.89
N THR A 454 13.73 8.79 -26.10
CA THR A 454 14.96 9.29 -26.73
C THR A 454 15.72 10.29 -25.85
N LYS A 455 15.00 11.15 -25.10
CA LYS A 455 15.62 12.07 -24.12
C LYS A 455 16.30 11.32 -22.96
N ILE A 456 15.75 10.20 -22.52
CA ILE A 456 16.36 9.35 -21.48
C ILE A 456 17.66 8.72 -22.03
N LEU A 457 17.63 8.16 -23.24
CA LEU A 457 18.83 7.59 -23.88
C LEU A 457 19.94 8.63 -24.09
N LYS A 458 19.61 9.82 -24.61
CA LYS A 458 20.56 10.93 -24.74
C LYS A 458 21.16 11.37 -23.40
N LYS A 459 20.39 11.24 -22.31
CA LYS A 459 20.89 11.54 -20.96
C LYS A 459 21.86 10.46 -20.48
N ILE A 460 21.57 9.18 -20.73
CA ILE A 460 22.47 8.06 -20.43
C ILE A 460 23.79 8.25 -21.18
N GLU A 461 23.74 8.57 -22.48
CA GLU A 461 24.92 8.86 -23.31
C GLU A 461 25.78 9.99 -22.72
N LYS A 462 25.18 11.15 -22.43
CA LYS A 462 25.89 12.30 -21.86
C LYS A 462 26.53 12.02 -20.50
N LEU A 463 25.90 11.15 -19.71
CA LEU A 463 26.40 10.76 -18.41
C LEU A 463 27.48 9.68 -18.50
N TRP A 464 27.61 9.01 -19.65
CA TRP A 464 28.52 7.87 -19.79
C TRP A 464 29.95 8.27 -19.47
N ASP A 465 30.46 9.38 -20.00
CA ASP A 465 31.86 9.76 -19.77
C ASP A 465 32.10 10.46 -18.42
N VAL A 466 31.02 10.84 -17.71
CA VAL A 466 31.08 11.65 -16.47
C VAL A 466 30.86 10.81 -15.20
N VAL A 467 30.23 9.65 -15.33
CA VAL A 467 29.82 8.83 -14.19
C VAL A 467 30.81 7.69 -13.98
N GLU A 468 31.36 7.56 -12.78
CA GLU A 468 32.18 6.40 -12.41
C GLU A 468 31.32 5.15 -12.23
N THR A 469 31.94 3.99 -12.42
CA THR A 469 31.31 2.71 -12.11
C THR A 469 30.97 2.63 -10.63
N ILE A 470 29.81 2.05 -10.32
CA ILE A 470 29.38 1.86 -8.94
C ILE A 470 30.40 1.02 -8.16
N LYS A 471 30.66 1.42 -6.90
CA LYS A 471 31.53 0.65 -5.99
C LYS A 471 30.79 -0.58 -5.45
N PHE A 472 31.54 -1.62 -5.09
CA PHE A 472 30.97 -2.88 -4.63
C PHE A 472 30.23 -2.67 -3.31
N GLU A 473 30.89 -2.00 -2.37
CA GLU A 473 30.41 -1.69 -1.03
C GLU A 473 29.02 -1.03 -1.09
N GLU A 474 28.83 -0.11 -2.04
CA GLU A 474 27.59 0.66 -2.17
C GLU A 474 26.34 -0.18 -2.45
N PHE A 475 26.46 -1.30 -3.17
CA PHE A 475 25.31 -2.20 -3.37
C PHE A 475 25.33 -3.42 -2.45
N PHE A 476 26.46 -3.85 -1.87
CA PHE A 476 26.44 -4.89 -0.85
C PHE A 476 25.78 -4.42 0.45
N GLU A 477 26.05 -3.17 0.85
CA GLU A 477 25.54 -2.54 2.07
C GLU A 477 24.12 -1.97 1.93
N SER A 478 23.54 -2.01 0.73
CA SER A 478 22.20 -1.46 0.50
C SER A 478 21.09 -2.31 1.14
N ASP A 479 20.20 -1.67 1.89
CA ASP A 479 18.99 -2.30 2.43
C ASP A 479 17.95 -2.63 1.34
N ASP A 480 18.06 -2.04 0.14
CA ASP A 480 17.17 -2.32 -0.97
C ASP A 480 17.57 -3.63 -1.68
N ARG A 481 16.91 -4.72 -1.27
CA ARG A 481 17.09 -6.05 -1.86
C ARG A 481 16.89 -6.07 -3.38
N ASN A 482 15.95 -5.30 -3.93
CA ASN A 482 15.71 -5.29 -5.37
C ASN A 482 16.89 -4.63 -6.10
N PHE A 483 17.41 -3.54 -5.55
CA PHE A 483 18.59 -2.86 -6.04
C PHE A 483 19.84 -3.77 -6.01
N ARG A 484 20.07 -4.49 -4.92
CA ARG A 484 21.18 -5.46 -4.84
C ARG A 484 21.10 -6.51 -5.93
N PHE A 485 19.95 -7.18 -6.05
CA PHE A 485 19.73 -8.19 -7.09
C PHE A 485 19.85 -7.63 -8.50
N PHE A 486 19.48 -6.37 -8.71
CA PHE A 486 19.69 -5.72 -9.98
C PHE A 486 21.18 -5.59 -10.29
N CYS A 487 21.98 -5.04 -9.36
CA CYS A 487 23.44 -4.90 -9.51
C CYS A 487 24.16 -6.24 -9.75
N PHE A 488 23.73 -7.31 -9.05
CA PHE A 488 24.28 -8.66 -9.24
C PHE A 488 24.13 -9.19 -10.68
N ASN A 489 23.12 -8.73 -11.44
CA ASN A 489 23.02 -9.14 -12.85
C ASN A 489 24.10 -8.46 -13.71
N TYR A 490 24.62 -7.30 -13.32
CA TYR A 490 25.55 -6.52 -14.13
C TYR A 490 27.03 -6.77 -13.83
N ILE A 491 27.37 -7.14 -12.60
CA ILE A 491 28.77 -7.28 -12.17
C ILE A 491 29.53 -8.42 -12.85
N GLY A 492 28.85 -9.54 -13.16
CA GLY A 492 29.48 -10.75 -13.66
C GLY A 492 30.19 -11.57 -12.58
N VAL A 493 30.19 -12.90 -12.73
CA VAL A 493 30.68 -13.85 -11.71
C VAL A 493 32.19 -13.69 -11.49
N GLY A 494 32.99 -13.55 -12.55
CA GLY A 494 34.44 -13.41 -12.43
C GLY A 494 34.89 -12.18 -11.65
N ASN A 495 34.20 -11.04 -11.84
CA ASN A 495 34.49 -9.82 -11.09
C ASN A 495 34.17 -9.97 -9.59
N LEU A 496 33.09 -10.69 -9.25
CA LEU A 496 32.76 -11.02 -7.85
C LEU A 496 33.83 -11.93 -7.25
N MET A 497 34.19 -13.03 -7.94
CA MET A 497 35.18 -13.97 -7.46
C MET A 497 36.54 -13.31 -7.23
N LYS A 498 36.95 -12.41 -8.15
CA LYS A 498 38.17 -11.63 -7.99
C LYS A 498 38.11 -10.65 -6.83
N HIS A 499 37.01 -9.91 -6.67
CA HIS A 499 36.86 -8.90 -5.62
C HIS A 499 36.88 -9.51 -4.21
N PHE A 500 36.26 -10.68 -4.03
CA PHE A 500 36.17 -11.35 -2.73
C PHE A 500 37.28 -12.35 -2.45
N GLU A 501 38.26 -12.44 -3.36
CA GLU A 501 39.38 -13.37 -3.28
C GLU A 501 38.89 -14.81 -3.09
N ALA A 502 38.03 -15.26 -4.01
CA ALA A 502 37.50 -16.63 -4.00
C ALA A 502 38.64 -17.66 -4.02
N GLU A 503 38.48 -18.73 -3.26
CA GLU A 503 39.49 -19.78 -3.13
C GLU A 503 39.35 -20.78 -4.29
N LYS A 504 40.46 -21.07 -4.98
CA LYS A 504 40.49 -22.14 -5.98
C LYS A 504 40.61 -23.48 -5.28
N ILE A 505 39.57 -24.31 -5.39
CA ILE A 505 39.47 -25.59 -4.67
C ILE A 505 39.83 -26.79 -5.54
N ASN A 506 39.75 -26.67 -6.86
CA ASN A 506 40.13 -27.73 -7.78
C ASN A 506 40.51 -27.15 -9.16
N GLU A 507 41.33 -27.88 -9.90
CA GLU A 507 41.77 -27.55 -11.25
C GLU A 507 41.97 -28.84 -12.03
N GLU A 508 41.46 -28.90 -13.25
CA GLU A 508 41.56 -30.07 -14.10
C GLU A 508 41.83 -29.66 -15.54
N GLU A 509 42.50 -30.54 -16.27
CA GLU A 509 42.80 -30.39 -17.68
C GLU A 509 42.26 -31.58 -18.47
N ILE A 510 41.85 -31.34 -19.72
CA ILE A 510 41.38 -32.38 -20.63
C ILE A 510 41.84 -32.07 -22.06
N GLU A 511 42.35 -33.09 -22.75
CA GLU A 511 42.71 -33.00 -24.16
C GLU A 511 41.46 -33.20 -25.03
N LEU A 512 41.17 -32.23 -25.90
CA LEU A 512 40.03 -32.26 -26.81
C LEU A 512 40.49 -32.14 -28.26
N ASN A 513 39.70 -32.73 -29.17
CA ASN A 513 39.88 -32.59 -30.60
C ASN A 513 39.18 -31.31 -31.08
N TYR A 514 39.97 -30.38 -31.60
CA TYR A 514 39.52 -29.15 -32.21
C TYR A 514 39.41 -29.33 -33.72
N ASN A 515 38.32 -28.84 -34.28
CA ASN A 515 38.10 -28.75 -35.71
C ASN A 515 38.53 -27.36 -36.18
N GLU A 516 39.61 -27.30 -36.96
CA GLU A 516 40.09 -26.11 -37.66
C GLU A 516 39.73 -26.20 -39.14
N TYR A 517 39.64 -25.07 -39.81
CA TYR A 517 39.36 -25.01 -41.24
C TYR A 517 40.53 -24.33 -41.96
N ASP A 518 41.08 -25.01 -42.97
CA ASP A 518 42.13 -24.41 -43.80
C ASP A 518 41.57 -23.29 -44.69
N GLN A 519 42.46 -22.60 -45.42
CA GLN A 519 42.07 -21.51 -46.33
C GLN A 519 41.11 -21.94 -47.45
N ASN A 520 40.98 -23.24 -47.70
CA ASN A 520 40.08 -23.83 -48.70
C ASN A 520 38.78 -24.40 -48.06
N GLY A 521 38.62 -24.26 -46.73
CA GLY A 521 37.47 -24.77 -45.99
C GLY A 521 37.54 -26.27 -45.64
N ASN A 522 38.70 -26.93 -45.80
CA ASN A 522 38.85 -28.32 -45.38
C ASN A 522 39.04 -28.42 -43.87
N LYS A 523 38.33 -29.36 -43.25
CA LYS A 523 38.37 -29.65 -41.81
C LYS A 523 39.66 -30.37 -41.43
N ILE A 524 40.43 -29.78 -40.52
CA ILE A 524 41.64 -30.34 -39.91
C ILE A 524 41.37 -30.58 -38.44
N GLN A 525 41.78 -31.73 -37.90
CA GLN A 525 41.70 -31.99 -36.46
C GLN A 525 43.04 -31.78 -35.78
N VAL A 526 43.04 -30.95 -34.74
CA VAL A 526 44.19 -30.72 -33.87
C VAL A 526 43.82 -30.97 -32.41
N LYS A 527 44.76 -31.47 -31.62
CA LYS A 527 44.55 -31.71 -30.19
C LYS A 527 44.99 -30.48 -29.41
N ARG A 528 44.13 -30.00 -28.50
CA ARG A 528 44.46 -28.92 -27.56
C ARG A 528 44.00 -29.28 -26.16
N ILE A 529 44.70 -28.74 -25.17
CA ILE A 529 44.38 -28.93 -23.75
C ILE A 529 43.47 -27.80 -23.31
N ASN A 530 42.32 -28.16 -22.73
CA ASN A 530 41.41 -27.24 -22.08
C ASN A 530 41.57 -27.35 -20.57
N ARG A 531 41.66 -26.20 -19.90
CA ARG A 531 41.75 -26.09 -18.44
C ARG A 531 40.45 -25.58 -17.84
N TYR A 532 40.08 -26.14 -16.70
CA TYR A 532 38.92 -25.73 -15.92
C TYR A 532 39.34 -25.54 -14.46
N GLU A 533 38.94 -24.42 -13.86
CA GLU A 533 39.25 -24.09 -12.47
C GLU A 533 37.96 -23.93 -11.68
N LEU A 534 37.86 -24.57 -10.52
CA LEU A 534 36.70 -24.48 -9.65
C LEU A 534 37.03 -23.65 -8.43
N TYR A 535 36.16 -22.67 -8.14
CA TYR A 535 36.32 -21.72 -7.05
C TYR A 535 35.17 -21.80 -6.06
N GLU A 536 35.45 -21.51 -4.80
CA GLU A 536 34.45 -21.31 -3.75
C GLU A 536 34.55 -19.93 -3.09
N ILE A 537 33.40 -19.43 -2.64
CA ILE A 537 33.27 -18.15 -1.92
C ILE A 537 32.27 -18.30 -0.78
N GLU A 538 32.61 -17.77 0.38
CA GLU A 538 31.69 -17.75 1.53
C GLU A 538 30.45 -16.91 1.22
N ASN A 539 29.27 -17.48 1.46
CA ASN A 539 27.98 -16.84 1.18
C ASN A 539 27.74 -15.57 2.02
N THR A 540 28.37 -15.48 3.20
CA THR A 540 28.38 -14.27 4.03
C THR A 540 29.02 -13.08 3.32
N LYS A 541 30.12 -13.29 2.57
CA LYS A 541 30.75 -12.24 1.74
C LYS A 541 29.82 -11.76 0.62
N LEU A 542 28.97 -12.65 0.10
CA LEU A 542 27.96 -12.32 -0.90
C LEU A 542 26.68 -11.68 -0.32
N GLY A 543 26.59 -11.50 1.01
CA GLY A 543 25.40 -11.01 1.68
C GLY A 543 24.21 -11.99 1.63
N ILE A 544 24.50 -13.29 1.46
CA ILE A 544 23.50 -14.36 1.46
C ILE A 544 23.38 -14.92 2.88
N ASN A 545 22.16 -14.93 3.42
CA ASN A 545 21.89 -15.51 4.74
C ASN A 545 22.06 -17.03 4.70
N VAL A 546 22.97 -17.54 5.55
CA VAL A 546 23.27 -18.96 5.71
C VAL A 546 22.50 -19.48 6.92
N TRP A 547 21.63 -20.49 6.72
CA TRP A 547 20.85 -21.12 7.79
C TRP A 547 21.34 -22.52 8.15
N ARG A 548 22.14 -23.14 7.27
CA ARG A 548 22.70 -24.48 7.41
C ARG A 548 24.16 -24.46 6.99
N ASP A 549 24.99 -25.27 7.63
CA ASP A 549 26.42 -25.38 7.26
C ASP A 549 26.62 -25.87 5.82
N THR A 550 25.66 -26.60 5.26
CA THR A 550 25.68 -26.98 3.84
C THR A 550 25.70 -25.76 2.93
N ASP A 551 25.04 -24.66 3.31
CA ASP A 551 24.87 -23.47 2.49
C ASP A 551 25.98 -22.44 2.75
N LYS A 552 27.12 -22.85 3.33
CA LYS A 552 28.19 -21.93 3.72
C LYS A 552 28.89 -21.27 2.51
N TYR A 553 28.93 -21.95 1.37
CA TYR A 553 29.69 -21.51 0.19
C TYR A 553 28.83 -21.53 -1.09
N SER A 554 29.17 -20.63 -2.02
CA SER A 554 28.78 -20.69 -3.43
C SER A 554 29.99 -21.10 -4.27
N TYR A 555 29.75 -21.77 -5.40
CA TYR A 555 30.81 -22.31 -6.25
C TYR A 555 30.68 -21.79 -7.68
N ALA A 556 31.80 -21.53 -8.34
CA ALA A 556 31.80 -21.22 -9.77
C ALA A 556 32.96 -21.89 -10.48
N VAL A 557 32.70 -22.38 -11.70
CA VAL A 557 33.73 -22.89 -12.59
C VAL A 557 34.16 -21.80 -13.56
N LYS A 558 35.47 -21.66 -13.71
CA LYS A 558 36.14 -20.79 -14.66
C LYS A 558 36.63 -21.63 -15.83
N CYS A 559 36.37 -21.17 -17.04
CA CYS A 559 36.76 -21.84 -18.28
C CYS A 559 37.07 -20.82 -19.37
N TRP A 560 37.70 -21.27 -20.47
CA TRP A 560 37.99 -20.45 -21.63
C TRP A 560 37.17 -20.91 -22.82
N CYS A 561 36.61 -19.95 -23.57
CA CYS A 561 35.90 -20.23 -24.80
C CYS A 561 36.89 -20.71 -25.86
N PRO A 562 36.74 -21.93 -26.38
CA PRO A 562 37.70 -22.49 -27.32
C PRO A 562 37.94 -21.64 -28.58
N SER A 563 36.88 -21.04 -29.12
CA SER A 563 36.93 -20.27 -30.38
C SER A 563 37.37 -18.81 -30.21
N THR A 564 37.33 -18.27 -28.98
CA THR A 564 37.61 -16.84 -28.75
C THR A 564 38.66 -16.57 -27.69
N GLU A 565 39.11 -17.62 -27.00
CA GLU A 565 40.02 -17.60 -25.84
C GLU A 565 39.53 -16.72 -24.68
N LYS A 566 38.27 -16.27 -24.73
CA LYS A 566 37.70 -15.43 -23.68
C LYS A 566 37.42 -16.24 -22.43
N GLU A 567 37.77 -15.65 -21.29
CA GLU A 567 37.47 -16.18 -19.97
C GLU A 567 35.97 -16.10 -19.68
N HIS A 568 35.41 -17.19 -19.13
CA HIS A 568 34.03 -17.29 -18.69
C HIS A 568 33.96 -17.89 -17.29
N TRP A 569 32.97 -17.45 -16.52
CA TRP A 569 32.69 -17.91 -15.16
C TRP A 569 31.22 -18.29 -15.05
N LEU A 570 30.92 -19.46 -14.48
CA LEU A 570 29.56 -19.99 -14.37
C LEU A 570 29.33 -20.48 -12.95
N TRP A 571 28.18 -20.14 -12.36
CA TRP A 571 27.76 -20.68 -11.08
C TRP A 571 27.51 -22.19 -11.17
N VAL A 572 27.91 -22.91 -10.13
CA VAL A 572 27.82 -24.38 -10.02
C VAL A 572 27.14 -24.74 -8.70
N GLU A 573 26.28 -25.75 -8.72
CA GLU A 573 25.64 -26.26 -7.52
C GLU A 573 26.62 -27.06 -6.66
N GLN A 574 26.42 -27.00 -5.35
CA GLN A 574 27.31 -27.61 -4.36
C GLN A 574 27.59 -29.10 -4.58
N GLU A 575 26.63 -29.86 -5.10
CA GLU A 575 26.79 -31.30 -5.34
C GLU A 575 27.87 -31.63 -6.38
N TYR A 576 28.24 -30.67 -7.25
CA TYR A 576 29.27 -30.85 -8.28
C TYR A 576 30.63 -30.23 -7.90
N LYS A 577 30.81 -29.81 -6.64
CA LYS A 577 32.02 -29.08 -6.22
C LYS A 577 33.30 -29.93 -6.14
N GLY A 578 33.19 -31.25 -6.28
CA GLY A 578 34.32 -32.16 -6.07
C GLY A 578 35.34 -32.18 -7.20
N ASN A 579 34.97 -31.74 -8.40
CA ASN A 579 35.82 -31.85 -9.59
C ASN A 579 35.40 -30.84 -10.67
N ALA A 580 36.36 -30.11 -11.26
CA ALA A 580 36.12 -29.03 -12.22
C ALA A 580 35.52 -29.52 -13.55
N LEU A 581 35.89 -30.72 -14.02
CA LEU A 581 35.32 -31.34 -15.22
C LEU A 581 33.84 -31.72 -15.01
N THR A 582 33.50 -32.20 -13.81
CA THR A 582 32.10 -32.49 -13.43
C THR A 582 31.31 -31.20 -13.24
N ALA A 583 31.92 -30.17 -12.63
CA ALA A 583 31.33 -28.86 -12.43
C ALA A 583 30.99 -28.15 -13.75
N ILE A 584 31.88 -28.16 -14.74
CA ILE A 584 31.57 -27.58 -16.05
C ILE A 584 30.50 -28.39 -16.78
N ALA A 585 30.55 -29.72 -16.73
CA ALA A 585 29.54 -30.58 -17.36
C ALA A 585 28.14 -30.38 -16.74
N SER A 586 28.05 -30.13 -15.43
CA SER A 586 26.77 -29.93 -14.75
C SER A 586 26.06 -28.62 -15.09
N THR A 587 26.81 -27.65 -15.66
CA THR A 587 26.21 -26.43 -16.22
C THR A 587 25.33 -26.72 -17.45
N PHE A 588 25.39 -27.95 -17.98
CA PHE A 588 24.58 -28.43 -19.10
C PHE A 588 23.45 -29.31 -18.60
N ARG A 589 22.21 -28.85 -18.80
CA ARG A 589 21.01 -29.59 -18.42
C ARG A 589 20.14 -29.92 -19.62
N ILE A 590 19.92 -31.21 -19.84
CA ILE A 590 19.16 -31.72 -20.98
C ILE A 590 18.13 -32.73 -20.48
N HIS A 591 16.96 -32.78 -21.14
CA HIS A 591 15.95 -33.79 -20.85
C HIS A 591 16.54 -35.19 -21.11
N GLU A 592 16.36 -36.10 -20.16
CA GLU A 592 16.98 -37.44 -20.20
C GLU A 592 16.72 -38.19 -21.51
N ASN A 593 15.52 -38.05 -22.07
CA ASN A 593 15.13 -38.73 -23.30
C ASN A 593 15.82 -38.20 -24.56
N ILE A 594 16.47 -37.04 -24.49
CA ILE A 594 17.20 -36.43 -25.60
C ILE A 594 18.65 -36.93 -25.64
N ILE A 595 19.25 -37.19 -24.48
CA ILE A 595 20.68 -37.50 -24.33
C ILE A 595 21.16 -38.62 -25.28
N PRO A 596 20.43 -39.74 -25.47
CA PRO A 596 20.86 -40.80 -26.38
C PRO A 596 20.86 -40.43 -27.87
N PHE A 597 20.26 -39.29 -28.24
CA PHE A 597 20.11 -38.84 -29.63
C PHE A 597 20.91 -37.57 -29.91
N ILE A 598 21.77 -37.15 -28.98
CA ILE A 598 22.67 -36.02 -29.18
C ILE A 598 23.79 -36.47 -30.11
N LYS A 599 23.90 -35.80 -31.25
CA LYS A 599 25.00 -35.98 -32.19
C LYS A 599 26.26 -35.28 -31.68
N CYS A 600 26.11 -34.01 -31.29
CA CYS A 600 27.19 -33.24 -30.68
C CYS A 600 26.67 -32.06 -29.87
N LEU A 601 27.54 -31.54 -29.01
CA LEU A 601 27.38 -30.32 -28.24
C LEU A 601 28.38 -29.29 -28.75
N LYS A 602 27.93 -28.07 -29.03
CA LYS A 602 28.81 -26.95 -29.35
C LYS A 602 28.65 -25.87 -28.30
N ARG A 603 29.77 -25.35 -27.80
CA ARG A 603 29.78 -24.31 -26.77
C ARG A 603 30.39 -23.02 -27.31
N GLN A 604 29.64 -21.92 -27.17
CA GLN A 604 30.14 -20.58 -27.46
C GLN A 604 29.83 -19.64 -26.29
N GLY A 605 30.76 -19.52 -25.35
CA GLY A 605 30.56 -18.76 -24.11
C GLY A 605 29.53 -19.42 -23.20
N ASP A 606 28.41 -18.74 -22.93
CA ASP A 606 27.24 -19.21 -22.18
C ASP A 606 26.16 -19.85 -23.08
N LEU A 607 26.33 -19.80 -24.41
CA LEU A 607 25.40 -20.37 -25.37
C LEU A 607 25.77 -21.82 -25.69
N LEU A 608 24.78 -22.70 -25.57
CA LEU A 608 24.87 -24.11 -25.91
C LEU A 608 24.04 -24.38 -27.16
N ILE A 609 24.63 -25.12 -28.11
CA ILE A 609 23.93 -25.71 -29.23
C ILE A 609 24.02 -27.22 -29.08
N CYS A 610 22.87 -27.88 -29.03
CA CYS A 610 22.74 -29.33 -28.98
C CYS A 610 22.22 -29.81 -30.34
N GLU A 611 23.08 -30.44 -31.14
CA GLU A 611 22.69 -31.02 -32.41
C GLU A 611 22.17 -32.44 -32.17
N LEU A 612 21.01 -32.76 -32.72
CA LEU A 612 20.39 -34.08 -32.57
C LEU A 612 20.53 -34.88 -33.86
N GLU A 613 20.70 -36.20 -33.74
CA GLU A 613 20.69 -37.12 -34.88
C GLU A 613 19.32 -37.17 -35.58
N ARG A 614 18.26 -36.87 -34.82
CA ARG A 614 16.88 -36.81 -35.31
C ARG A 614 16.03 -35.92 -34.41
N GLU A 615 14.88 -35.49 -34.93
CA GLU A 615 13.93 -34.71 -34.13
C GLU A 615 13.36 -35.56 -32.99
N VAL A 616 13.50 -35.07 -31.74
CA VAL A 616 12.98 -35.72 -30.54
C VAL A 616 12.25 -34.68 -29.70
N LYS A 617 10.99 -34.95 -29.35
CA LYS A 617 10.24 -34.08 -28.43
C LYS A 617 10.79 -34.21 -27.01
N PRO A 618 11.20 -33.12 -26.34
CA PRO A 618 11.65 -33.17 -24.95
C PRO A 618 10.58 -33.73 -24.01
N ARG A 619 10.95 -34.68 -23.13
CA ARG A 619 10.08 -35.26 -22.09
C ARG A 619 10.88 -35.63 -20.84
N GLY A 620 10.24 -35.60 -19.67
CA GLY A 620 10.89 -35.93 -18.40
C GLY A 620 11.56 -34.72 -17.73
N PHE A 621 12.36 -34.97 -16.69
CA PHE A 621 13.08 -33.91 -16.00
C PHE A 621 14.43 -33.61 -16.69
N PRO A 622 14.81 -32.33 -16.84
CA PRO A 622 16.18 -31.99 -17.22
C PRO A 622 17.15 -32.38 -16.12
N ARG A 623 18.23 -33.08 -16.47
CA ARG A 623 19.35 -33.40 -15.56
C ARG A 623 20.67 -32.87 -16.09
N ALA A 624 21.63 -32.68 -15.18
CA ALA A 624 23.01 -32.40 -15.52
C ALA A 624 23.59 -33.54 -16.38
N LEU A 625 24.43 -33.18 -17.35
CA LEU A 625 25.29 -34.15 -18.03
C LEU A 625 26.42 -34.59 -17.10
N THR A 626 26.78 -35.86 -17.18
CA THR A 626 28.04 -36.35 -16.61
C THR A 626 29.23 -35.79 -17.39
N ALA A 627 30.42 -35.73 -16.78
CA ALA A 627 31.63 -35.30 -17.47
C ALA A 627 31.90 -36.13 -18.74
N SER A 628 31.69 -37.46 -18.67
CA SER A 628 31.85 -38.36 -19.81
C SER A 628 30.85 -38.02 -20.94
N GLU A 629 29.57 -37.86 -20.62
CA GLU A 629 28.56 -37.47 -21.62
C GLU A 629 28.92 -36.12 -22.26
N TYR A 630 29.31 -35.13 -21.45
CA TYR A 630 29.62 -33.80 -21.94
C TYR A 630 30.82 -33.80 -22.90
N PHE A 631 31.98 -34.32 -22.46
CA PHE A 631 33.22 -34.23 -23.24
C PHE A 631 33.26 -35.18 -24.44
N ASN A 632 32.58 -36.33 -24.39
CA ASN A 632 32.48 -37.21 -25.55
C ASN A 632 31.61 -36.63 -26.66
N LEU A 633 30.65 -35.78 -26.31
CA LEU A 633 29.75 -35.13 -27.27
C LEU A 633 30.24 -33.74 -27.69
N LEU A 634 31.19 -33.14 -26.96
CA LEU A 634 31.64 -31.77 -27.20
C LEU A 634 32.45 -31.68 -28.50
N GLU A 635 31.89 -30.99 -29.48
CA GLU A 635 32.61 -30.53 -30.67
C GLU A 635 33.15 -29.12 -30.43
N VAL A 636 34.46 -29.00 -30.62
CA VAL A 636 35.17 -27.75 -30.43
C VAL A 636 35.67 -27.25 -31.79
N GLU A 637 35.35 -26.01 -32.12
CA GLU A 637 35.68 -25.37 -33.40
C GLU A 637 36.46 -24.08 -33.14
N THR A 638 37.43 -23.77 -34.01
CA THR A 638 38.26 -22.55 -33.96
C THR A 638 38.28 -21.85 -35.30
#